data_AF-A0A2E7MAQ9-F1
#
_entry.id   AF-A0A2E7MAQ9-F1
#
_cell.length_a   1.000
_cell.length_b   1.000
_cell.length_c   1.000
_cell.angle_alpha   90.00
_cell.angle_beta   90.00
_cell.angle_gamma   90.00
#
_symmetry.space_group_name_H-M   'P 1'
#
loop_
_entity.id
_entity.type
_entity.pdbx_description
1 polymer ?
#
loop_
_entity_poly.entity_id
_entity_poly.type
_entity_poly.pdbx_seq_one_letter_code
_entity_poly.pdbx_strand_id
1 'polypeptide(L)'
;MSDSNPEASPATTSSRDLRSGLLWGCAALLALGLGVLAVTWFTLHSREQRALEAQEVKAQEEFAPALERIEEFKPTSTQQGYDIDRTVRVMHGLELAMETSSESSSLQATLQQLASEDYREVAPEVLEARSQLLRVLQKLYAHQVRDEEQEAMWEVSAELLLGALSTVDVSGDLTGGASFAIDRAQARNLLSQFEQRQSEKRALIEGGAALDNELVDALLDYAEVYYRYMEEWDRLCVLRDRAYLAAAHGDWPQAIEAADEAIVQAPNETEAHLIKALALIESGAAPEGGDRVAPLLQGYIDKHPDRSAPALLLLGVHQARQGEAEQALLTLEQAATYYPVQADQLSDMLNPYRARSFLRKTREGNRIVELYKSTMLGAGYFSPDLELARMAFDAGDFEGGRTRVMDHFARRRSQKQWDFILSDLEFCQLLLGDDYRRIFPEDAWLDLVVKPALVGSGLKLGVRNRSPHTLHNATLVLALRFTDMHPDDYETMTADRTEPAVPAHATTSFGELDIHVDLHGETKGVSDIVAHRAVLVTDEAVIWIDTDAFKIAEAEEFRARSFRKDGTAQTTDKPSTVLSRVLRDTLGNLARDTSVDIQKSLLKDDVGFELPRELAILRPTFRLRVGDAAVAPAENVIRDDHIHLRFDGPVDFDVPEPPAIVLEVGTRFGSIDLAFAPQDDGTWSVAASPGHQP
;
A
#
# COMPACT_ATOMS: atom_id res chain seq x y z
N MET A 1 113.15 -24.71 -98.12
CA MET A 1 113.93 -25.87 -97.66
C MET A 1 113.52 -26.15 -96.22
N SER A 2 113.00 -27.37 -95.98
CA SER A 2 112.81 -28.08 -94.69
C SER A 2 112.03 -27.35 -93.57
N ASP A 3 110.76 -27.68 -93.33
CA ASP A 3 110.21 -28.77 -92.46
C ASP A 3 110.54 -28.66 -90.96
N SER A 4 109.51 -28.35 -90.14
CA SER A 4 108.96 -29.25 -89.08
C SER A 4 107.91 -28.59 -88.13
N ASN A 5 106.63 -28.92 -88.35
CA ASN A 5 105.51 -29.33 -87.45
C ASN A 5 105.17 -28.68 -86.05
N PRO A 6 103.91 -28.84 -85.54
CA PRO A 6 103.09 -27.80 -84.87
C PRO A 6 102.41 -28.23 -83.53
N GLU A 7 101.58 -27.36 -82.93
CA GLU A 7 100.28 -27.67 -82.25
C GLU A 7 99.62 -26.43 -81.57
N ALA A 8 98.29 -26.25 -81.71
CA ALA A 8 97.32 -25.93 -80.63
C ALA A 8 95.85 -25.66 -81.10
N SER A 9 94.92 -26.05 -80.20
CA SER A 9 93.46 -26.32 -80.22
C SER A 9 92.40 -25.23 -80.57
N PRO A 10 91.10 -25.64 -80.75
CA PRO A 10 89.95 -24.76 -81.03
C PRO A 10 89.02 -24.47 -79.82
N ALA A 11 88.15 -23.46 -79.97
CA ALA A 11 87.21 -22.93 -78.97
C ALA A 11 85.74 -23.37 -79.18
N THR A 12 84.94 -23.36 -78.10
CA THR A 12 83.48 -23.62 -78.09
C THR A 12 82.72 -22.63 -77.20
N THR A 13 81.57 -22.12 -77.70
CA THR A 13 80.63 -21.17 -77.04
C THR A 13 79.41 -21.86 -76.39
N SER A 14 78.87 -21.26 -75.32
CA SER A 14 77.81 -21.81 -74.42
C SER A 14 76.53 -20.96 -74.41
N SER A 15 75.35 -21.61 -74.39
CA SER A 15 73.99 -21.04 -74.35
C SER A 15 73.21 -21.52 -73.10
N ARG A 16 73.42 -20.91 -71.93
CA ARG A 16 72.84 -21.40 -70.65
C ARG A 16 72.04 -20.38 -69.80
N ASP A 17 71.88 -19.13 -70.24
CA ASP A 17 71.47 -18.04 -69.33
C ASP A 17 69.97 -17.69 -69.24
N LEU A 18 69.06 -18.37 -69.95
CA LEU A 18 67.64 -17.95 -70.01
C LEU A 18 66.67 -18.74 -69.10
N ARG A 19 67.08 -19.85 -68.48
CA ARG A 19 66.19 -20.67 -67.61
C ARG A 19 66.32 -20.37 -66.11
N SER A 20 67.39 -19.71 -65.67
CA SER A 20 67.58 -19.33 -64.26
C SER A 20 66.77 -18.09 -63.87
N GLY A 21 66.62 -17.10 -64.76
CA GLY A 21 65.92 -15.84 -64.45
C GLY A 21 64.43 -15.98 -64.10
N LEU A 22 63.71 -16.94 -64.70
CA LEU A 22 62.27 -17.12 -64.47
C LEU A 22 61.94 -17.80 -63.12
N LEU A 23 62.78 -18.76 -62.70
CA LEU A 23 62.63 -19.47 -61.42
C LEU A 23 62.94 -18.58 -60.21
N TRP A 24 63.93 -17.70 -60.32
CA TRP A 24 64.25 -16.72 -59.28
C TRP A 24 63.20 -15.60 -59.19
N GLY A 25 62.59 -15.19 -60.32
CA GLY A 25 61.49 -14.23 -60.32
C GLY A 25 60.22 -14.74 -59.62
N CYS A 26 59.83 -16.00 -59.86
CA CYS A 26 58.69 -16.61 -59.18
C CYS A 26 58.96 -16.86 -57.67
N ALA A 27 60.17 -17.26 -57.30
CA ALA A 27 60.55 -17.42 -55.90
C ALA A 27 60.56 -16.09 -55.13
N ALA A 28 61.03 -15.00 -55.76
CA ALA A 28 61.01 -13.66 -55.17
C ALA A 28 59.58 -13.14 -54.96
N LEU A 29 58.65 -13.38 -55.90
CA LEU A 29 57.24 -12.99 -55.77
C LEU A 29 56.51 -13.81 -54.69
N LEU A 30 56.82 -15.11 -54.54
CA LEU A 30 56.29 -15.93 -53.45
C LEU A 30 56.80 -15.48 -52.07
N ALA A 31 58.09 -15.15 -51.97
CA ALA A 31 58.66 -14.60 -50.73
C ALA A 31 58.06 -13.23 -50.37
N LEU A 32 57.79 -12.38 -51.37
CA LEU A 32 57.11 -11.10 -51.18
C LEU A 32 55.64 -11.30 -50.78
N GLY A 33 54.93 -12.24 -51.40
CA GLY A 33 53.56 -12.59 -51.04
C GLY A 33 53.44 -13.15 -49.62
N LEU A 34 54.36 -14.03 -49.22
CA LEU A 34 54.44 -14.55 -47.84
C LEU A 34 54.84 -13.46 -46.84
N GLY A 35 55.74 -12.55 -47.22
CA GLY A 35 56.13 -11.40 -46.40
C GLY A 35 54.96 -10.42 -46.19
N VAL A 36 54.19 -10.13 -47.23
CA VAL A 36 52.98 -9.30 -47.12
C VAL A 36 51.93 -9.99 -46.25
N LEU A 37 51.69 -11.29 -46.43
CA LEU A 37 50.76 -12.06 -45.59
C LEU A 37 51.19 -12.08 -44.12
N ALA A 38 52.47 -12.28 -43.84
CA ALA A 38 53.02 -12.27 -42.49
C ALA A 38 52.93 -10.89 -41.84
N VAL A 39 53.19 -9.81 -42.59
CA VAL A 39 53.02 -8.44 -42.10
C VAL A 39 51.56 -8.10 -41.88
N THR A 40 50.65 -8.46 -42.80
CA THR A 40 49.22 -8.23 -42.61
C THR A 40 48.68 -9.01 -41.42
N TRP A 41 49.07 -10.27 -41.27
CA TRP A 41 48.70 -11.11 -40.12
C TRP A 41 49.23 -10.52 -38.81
N PHE A 42 50.51 -10.13 -38.76
CA PHE A 42 51.10 -9.49 -37.58
C PHE A 42 50.41 -8.15 -37.25
N THR A 43 50.07 -7.34 -38.26
CA THR A 43 49.38 -6.07 -38.02
C THR A 43 47.93 -6.27 -37.55
N LEU A 44 47.21 -7.24 -38.11
CA LEU A 44 45.85 -7.59 -37.68
C LEU A 44 45.86 -8.14 -36.26
N HIS A 45 46.74 -9.10 -35.98
CA HIS A 45 46.89 -9.70 -34.66
C HIS A 45 47.35 -8.67 -33.60
N SER A 46 48.26 -7.76 -33.96
CA SER A 46 48.66 -6.66 -33.06
C SER A 46 47.55 -5.63 -32.82
N ARG A 47 46.62 -5.45 -33.78
CA ARG A 47 45.46 -4.58 -33.60
C ARG A 47 44.42 -5.23 -32.70
N GLU A 48 44.19 -6.53 -32.89
CA GLU A 48 43.32 -7.37 -32.07
C GLU A 48 43.82 -7.42 -30.62
N GLN A 49 45.11 -7.67 -30.39
CA GLN A 49 45.70 -7.61 -29.04
C GLN A 49 45.57 -6.24 -28.39
N ARG A 50 45.81 -5.15 -29.14
CA ARG A 50 45.62 -3.79 -28.61
C ARG A 50 44.16 -3.46 -28.32
N ALA A 51 43.24 -4.02 -29.09
CA ALA A 51 41.81 -3.85 -28.86
C ALA A 51 41.37 -4.61 -27.60
N LEU A 52 41.88 -5.82 -27.40
CA LEU A 52 41.68 -6.59 -26.17
C LEU A 52 42.28 -5.90 -24.95
N GLU A 53 43.53 -5.43 -25.02
CA GLU A 53 44.15 -4.65 -23.93
C GLU A 53 43.36 -3.37 -23.61
N ALA A 54 42.87 -2.66 -24.64
CA ALA A 54 42.03 -1.49 -24.44
C ALA A 54 40.67 -1.84 -23.84
N GLN A 55 40.09 -2.98 -24.23
CA GLN A 55 38.83 -3.48 -23.70
C GLN A 55 38.97 -3.97 -22.25
N GLU A 56 40.08 -4.59 -21.87
CA GLU A 56 40.41 -4.94 -20.49
C GLU A 56 40.46 -3.70 -19.60
N VAL A 57 41.11 -2.61 -20.07
CA VAL A 57 41.14 -1.33 -19.35
C VAL A 57 39.74 -0.73 -19.25
N LYS A 58 38.97 -0.72 -20.35
CA LYS A 58 37.57 -0.24 -20.35
C LYS A 58 36.71 -1.03 -19.36
N ALA A 59 36.82 -2.35 -19.34
CA ALA A 59 36.11 -3.23 -18.41
C ALA A 59 36.47 -2.94 -16.95
N GLN A 60 37.75 -2.62 -16.68
CA GLN A 60 38.18 -2.18 -15.36
C GLN A 60 37.55 -0.83 -14.98
N GLU A 61 37.61 0.15 -15.87
CA GLU A 61 37.06 1.49 -15.64
C GLU A 61 35.53 1.48 -15.44
N GLU A 62 34.78 0.65 -16.18
CA GLU A 62 33.32 0.59 -16.09
C GLU A 62 32.82 -0.14 -14.84
N PHE A 63 33.47 -1.24 -14.44
CA PHE A 63 33.05 -2.03 -13.26
C PHE A 63 33.64 -1.49 -11.95
N ALA A 64 34.74 -0.74 -11.99
CA ALA A 64 35.41 -0.23 -10.79
C ALA A 64 34.48 0.56 -9.86
N PRO A 65 33.64 1.50 -10.32
CA PRO A 65 32.75 2.24 -9.43
C PRO A 65 31.81 1.35 -8.62
N ALA A 66 31.22 0.32 -9.25
CA ALA A 66 30.31 -0.60 -8.57
C ALA A 66 31.07 -1.55 -7.61
N LEU A 67 32.22 -2.07 -8.04
CA LEU A 67 33.04 -2.97 -7.22
C LEU A 67 33.64 -2.24 -6.01
N GLU A 68 34.23 -1.06 -6.20
CA GLU A 68 34.77 -0.22 -5.13
C GLU A 68 33.69 0.16 -4.14
N ARG A 69 32.49 0.52 -4.63
CA ARG A 69 31.34 0.81 -3.79
C ARG A 69 30.95 -0.39 -2.92
N ILE A 70 30.91 -1.61 -3.46
CA ILE A 70 30.60 -2.80 -2.65
C ILE A 70 31.72 -3.09 -1.64
N GLU A 71 32.98 -2.99 -2.05
CA GLU A 71 34.14 -3.21 -1.18
C GLU A 71 34.22 -2.19 -0.03
N GLU A 72 33.79 -0.94 -0.24
CA GLU A 72 33.71 0.10 0.79
C GLU A 72 32.86 -0.34 2.01
N PHE A 73 31.79 -1.11 1.77
CA PHE A 73 30.87 -1.56 2.83
C PHE A 73 31.07 -3.00 3.27
N LYS A 74 32.04 -3.74 2.72
CA LYS A 74 32.35 -5.07 3.24
C LYS A 74 32.91 -4.93 4.67
N PRO A 75 32.21 -5.46 5.69
CA PRO A 75 32.70 -5.33 7.06
C PRO A 75 33.99 -6.13 7.21
N THR A 76 35.00 -5.54 7.86
CA THR A 76 36.26 -6.22 8.19
C THR A 76 36.08 -7.26 9.31
N SER A 77 34.87 -7.39 9.86
CA SER A 77 34.50 -8.22 11.00
C SER A 77 33.09 -8.80 10.81
N THR A 78 32.93 -10.10 11.03
CA THR A 78 31.64 -10.81 11.07
C THR A 78 30.75 -10.45 12.28
N GLN A 79 31.17 -9.52 13.14
CA GLN A 79 30.42 -9.12 14.35
C GLN A 79 29.48 -7.92 14.17
N GLN A 80 29.48 -7.23 13.00
CA GLN A 80 28.45 -6.23 12.73
C GLN A 80 27.16 -6.92 12.29
N GLY A 81 26.07 -6.69 13.01
CA GLY A 81 24.75 -7.16 12.60
C GLY A 81 24.33 -6.52 11.27
N TYR A 82 23.54 -7.23 10.48
CA TYR A 82 22.95 -6.74 9.22
C TYR A 82 21.44 -6.53 9.37
N ASP A 83 20.86 -5.80 8.41
CA ASP A 83 19.43 -5.64 8.19
C ASP A 83 18.99 -6.58 7.06
N ILE A 84 18.09 -7.51 7.37
CA ILE A 84 17.62 -8.51 6.43
C ILE A 84 16.74 -7.92 5.31
N ASP A 85 15.93 -6.90 5.56
CA ASP A 85 15.13 -6.25 4.50
C ASP A 85 16.03 -5.50 3.53
N ARG A 86 17.06 -4.83 4.05
CA ARG A 86 18.05 -4.17 3.20
C ARG A 86 18.86 -5.20 2.41
N THR A 87 19.22 -6.33 3.03
CA THR A 87 19.92 -7.43 2.38
C THR A 87 19.09 -8.01 1.22
N VAL A 88 17.81 -8.31 1.45
CA VAL A 88 16.88 -8.79 0.42
C VAL A 88 16.66 -7.76 -0.69
N ARG A 89 16.46 -6.49 -0.34
CA ARG A 89 16.34 -5.41 -1.33
C ARG A 89 17.54 -5.35 -2.26
N VAL A 90 18.74 -5.39 -1.69
CA VAL A 90 19.99 -5.39 -2.45
C VAL A 90 19.99 -6.59 -3.39
N MET A 91 19.75 -7.81 -2.89
CA MET A 91 19.67 -9.03 -3.71
C MET A 91 18.71 -8.91 -4.90
N HIS A 92 17.45 -8.51 -4.66
CA HIS A 92 16.44 -8.31 -5.70
C HIS A 92 16.77 -7.17 -6.68
N GLY A 93 17.52 -6.14 -6.24
CA GLY A 93 17.89 -5.02 -7.10
C GLY A 93 18.69 -5.43 -8.33
N LEU A 94 19.58 -6.42 -8.20
CA LEU A 94 20.35 -6.95 -9.33
C LEU A 94 19.45 -7.74 -10.28
N GLU A 95 18.55 -8.56 -9.74
CA GLU A 95 17.61 -9.36 -10.54
C GLU A 95 16.68 -8.48 -11.34
N LEU A 96 16.08 -7.46 -10.70
CA LEU A 96 15.18 -6.52 -11.37
C LEU A 96 15.90 -5.77 -12.48
N ALA A 97 17.14 -5.33 -12.23
CA ALA A 97 17.97 -4.67 -13.23
C ALA A 97 18.32 -5.60 -14.41
N MET A 98 18.51 -6.90 -14.15
CA MET A 98 18.77 -7.93 -15.17
C MET A 98 17.50 -8.37 -15.92
N GLU A 99 16.32 -8.32 -15.29
CA GLU A 99 15.04 -8.64 -15.92
C GLU A 99 14.56 -7.51 -16.85
N THR A 100 14.66 -6.26 -16.39
CA THR A 100 14.27 -5.06 -17.18
C THR A 100 15.24 -4.71 -18.31
N SER A 101 16.47 -5.24 -18.28
CA SER A 101 17.45 -5.04 -19.37
C SER A 101 17.16 -5.85 -20.63
N SER A 102 16.19 -6.77 -20.59
CA SER A 102 15.69 -7.46 -21.79
C SER A 102 14.91 -6.54 -22.75
N GLU A 103 14.49 -5.34 -22.32
CA GLU A 103 13.66 -4.45 -23.13
C GLU A 103 14.23 -3.02 -23.33
N SER A 104 15.17 -2.50 -22.51
CA SER A 104 15.72 -1.13 -22.72
C SER A 104 16.96 -0.66 -21.93
N SER A 105 17.56 -1.42 -20.99
CA SER A 105 18.70 -0.95 -20.18
C SER A 105 20.04 -1.64 -20.51
N SER A 106 21.07 -0.84 -20.84
CA SER A 106 22.44 -1.31 -21.09
C SER A 106 23.18 -1.69 -19.80
N LEU A 107 24.18 -2.58 -19.87
CA LEU A 107 25.12 -2.93 -18.77
C LEU A 107 25.60 -1.72 -17.97
N GLN A 108 25.95 -0.62 -18.65
CA GLN A 108 26.43 0.62 -18.01
C GLN A 108 25.39 1.24 -17.07
N ALA A 109 24.09 1.18 -17.41
CA ALA A 109 23.02 1.71 -16.57
C ALA A 109 22.87 0.89 -15.28
N THR A 110 22.98 -0.45 -15.40
CA THR A 110 22.97 -1.36 -14.24
C THR A 110 24.18 -1.13 -13.34
N LEU A 111 25.39 -1.00 -13.90
CA LEU A 111 26.59 -0.71 -13.12
C LEU A 111 26.50 0.64 -12.41
N GLN A 112 25.93 1.66 -13.07
CA GLN A 112 25.72 2.96 -12.46
C GLN A 112 24.69 2.91 -11.32
N GLN A 113 23.61 2.13 -11.47
CA GLN A 113 22.65 1.89 -10.41
C GLN A 113 23.31 1.21 -9.21
N LEU A 114 24.08 0.13 -9.45
CA LEU A 114 24.80 -0.60 -8.41
C LEU A 114 25.84 0.28 -7.68
N ALA A 115 26.49 1.21 -8.40
CA ALA A 115 27.45 2.15 -7.81
C ALA A 115 26.77 3.22 -6.94
N SER A 116 25.49 3.50 -7.17
CA SER A 116 24.70 4.47 -6.38
C SER A 116 23.99 3.86 -5.16
N GLU A 117 23.97 2.53 -5.05
CA GLU A 117 23.25 1.81 -4.01
C GLU A 117 23.89 1.99 -2.62
N ASP A 118 23.06 1.90 -1.58
CA ASP A 118 23.49 1.97 -0.17
C ASP A 118 23.65 0.56 0.41
N TYR A 119 24.91 0.13 0.58
CA TYR A 119 25.25 -1.20 1.09
C TYR A 119 25.50 -1.25 2.60
N ARG A 120 25.22 -0.18 3.35
CA ARG A 120 25.34 -0.18 4.81
C ARG A 120 24.44 -1.27 5.40
N GLU A 121 24.93 -2.02 6.38
CA GLU A 121 24.14 -3.06 7.08
C GLU A 121 23.61 -4.18 6.17
N VAL A 122 24.21 -4.39 4.99
CA VAL A 122 23.93 -5.56 4.16
C VAL A 122 24.78 -6.73 4.63
N ALA A 123 24.23 -7.95 4.55
CA ALA A 123 24.97 -9.15 4.89
C ALA A 123 26.30 -9.26 4.11
N PRO A 124 27.45 -9.48 4.78
CA PRO A 124 28.76 -9.55 4.12
C PRO A 124 28.85 -10.61 3.03
N GLU A 125 28.17 -11.73 3.23
CA GLU A 125 28.15 -12.87 2.31
C GLU A 125 27.41 -12.54 1.01
N VAL A 126 26.38 -11.70 1.07
CA VAL A 126 25.68 -11.18 -0.12
C VAL A 126 26.58 -10.23 -0.90
N LEU A 127 27.27 -9.32 -0.21
CA LEU A 127 28.23 -8.40 -0.84
C LEU A 127 29.40 -9.17 -1.49
N GLU A 128 29.88 -10.22 -0.84
CA GLU A 128 30.94 -11.08 -1.37
C GLU A 128 30.47 -11.84 -2.61
N ALA A 129 29.33 -12.54 -2.54
CA ALA A 129 28.79 -13.28 -3.67
C ALA A 129 28.50 -12.37 -4.88
N ARG A 130 27.94 -11.17 -4.65
CA ARG A 130 27.73 -10.16 -5.69
C ARG A 130 29.04 -9.67 -6.29
N SER A 131 30.04 -9.36 -5.46
CA SER A 131 31.35 -8.91 -5.92
C SER A 131 32.04 -9.98 -6.78
N GLN A 132 31.94 -11.25 -6.39
CA GLN A 132 32.48 -12.38 -7.17
C GLN A 132 31.78 -12.49 -8.52
N LEU A 133 30.44 -12.45 -8.56
CA LEU A 133 29.68 -12.48 -9.80
C LEU A 133 30.08 -11.32 -10.73
N LEU A 134 30.17 -10.08 -10.21
CA LEU A 134 30.58 -8.91 -10.99
C LEU A 134 32.02 -9.02 -11.52
N ARG A 135 32.95 -9.62 -10.77
CA ARG A 135 34.32 -9.86 -11.24
C ARG A 135 34.37 -10.89 -12.37
N VAL A 136 33.52 -11.92 -12.33
CA VAL A 136 33.43 -12.90 -13.43
C VAL A 136 32.81 -12.24 -14.67
N LEU A 137 31.75 -11.45 -14.50
CA LEU A 137 31.15 -10.66 -15.58
C LEU A 137 32.13 -9.66 -16.18
N GLN A 138 32.95 -8.99 -15.36
CA GLN A 138 34.01 -8.10 -15.82
C GLN A 138 35.03 -8.84 -16.70
N LYS A 139 35.46 -10.05 -16.29
CA LYS A 139 36.38 -10.88 -17.10
C LYS A 139 35.76 -11.24 -18.45
N LEU A 140 34.47 -11.61 -18.48
CA LEU A 140 33.76 -11.92 -19.73
C LEU A 140 33.66 -10.68 -20.63
N TYR A 141 33.28 -9.53 -20.06
CA TYR A 141 33.20 -8.26 -20.77
C TYR A 141 34.56 -7.78 -21.32
N ALA A 142 35.65 -8.07 -20.62
CA ALA A 142 37.00 -7.77 -21.07
C ALA A 142 37.43 -8.53 -22.33
N HIS A 143 36.80 -9.69 -22.61
CA HIS A 143 37.06 -10.48 -23.82
C HIS A 143 36.16 -10.08 -25.00
N GLN A 144 35.29 -9.08 -24.85
CA GLN A 144 34.27 -8.71 -25.85
C GLN A 144 34.55 -7.34 -26.44
N VAL A 145 35.08 -7.32 -27.66
CA VAL A 145 35.51 -6.09 -28.32
C VAL A 145 34.36 -5.41 -29.06
N ARG A 146 33.32 -6.15 -29.47
CA ARG A 146 32.19 -5.60 -30.22
C ARG A 146 30.96 -5.39 -29.32
N ASP A 147 30.26 -4.29 -29.53
CA ASP A 147 29.08 -3.91 -28.72
C ASP A 147 27.95 -4.98 -28.78
N GLU A 148 27.73 -5.60 -29.94
CA GLU A 148 26.76 -6.70 -30.11
C GLU A 148 27.10 -7.92 -29.24
N GLU A 149 28.38 -8.18 -28.96
CA GLU A 149 28.82 -9.29 -28.09
C GLU A 149 28.58 -8.96 -26.62
N GLN A 150 28.75 -7.69 -26.26
CA GLN A 150 28.53 -7.17 -24.91
C GLN A 150 27.05 -7.23 -24.53
N GLU A 151 26.17 -6.81 -25.44
CA GLU A 151 24.71 -6.94 -25.27
C GLU A 151 24.28 -8.41 -25.19
N ALA A 152 24.76 -9.26 -26.11
CA ALA A 152 24.45 -10.68 -26.11
C ALA A 152 24.93 -11.41 -24.84
N MET A 153 26.13 -11.08 -24.33
CA MET A 153 26.61 -11.65 -23.07
C MET A 153 25.77 -11.20 -21.88
N TRP A 154 25.36 -9.93 -21.84
CA TRP A 154 24.55 -9.41 -20.75
C TRP A 154 23.19 -10.12 -20.70
N GLU A 155 22.51 -10.26 -21.85
CA GLU A 155 21.25 -11.00 -21.95
C GLU A 155 21.41 -12.46 -21.52
N VAL A 156 22.44 -13.15 -22.03
CA VAL A 156 22.68 -14.56 -21.67
C VAL A 156 22.99 -14.71 -20.18
N SER A 157 23.76 -13.79 -19.59
CA SER A 157 24.07 -13.82 -18.16
C SER A 157 22.85 -13.56 -17.28
N ALA A 158 21.96 -12.64 -17.71
CA ALA A 158 20.68 -12.39 -17.05
C ALA A 158 19.76 -13.62 -17.09
N GLU A 159 19.61 -14.24 -18.26
CA GLU A 159 18.81 -15.45 -18.41
C GLU A 159 19.40 -16.63 -17.61
N LEU A 160 20.73 -16.77 -17.55
CA LEU A 160 21.38 -17.80 -16.75
C LEU A 160 21.25 -17.57 -15.25
N LEU A 161 21.27 -16.32 -14.77
CA LEU A 161 20.98 -16.00 -13.37
C LEU A 161 19.55 -16.40 -13.02
N LEU A 162 18.57 -15.96 -13.81
CA LEU A 162 17.16 -16.34 -13.61
C LEU A 162 16.96 -17.86 -13.69
N GLY A 163 17.66 -18.50 -14.62
CA GLY A 163 17.72 -19.96 -14.75
C GLY A 163 18.28 -20.62 -13.49
N ALA A 164 19.41 -20.15 -12.97
CA ALA A 164 20.07 -20.69 -11.78
C ALA A 164 19.16 -20.58 -10.56
N LEU A 165 18.50 -19.43 -10.39
CA LEU A 165 17.48 -19.26 -9.36
C LEU A 165 16.35 -20.29 -9.55
N SER A 166 15.83 -20.47 -10.77
CA SER A 166 14.76 -21.45 -11.03
C SER A 166 15.12 -22.93 -10.80
N THR A 167 16.41 -23.28 -10.66
CA THR A 167 16.85 -24.69 -10.51
C THR A 167 16.71 -25.27 -9.10
N VAL A 168 16.29 -24.47 -8.13
CA VAL A 168 16.24 -24.90 -6.74
C VAL A 168 14.92 -25.62 -6.44
N ASP A 169 15.02 -26.91 -6.09
CA ASP A 169 13.88 -27.72 -5.65
C ASP A 169 13.49 -27.36 -4.21
N VAL A 170 12.23 -26.99 -4.02
CA VAL A 170 11.66 -26.69 -2.69
C VAL A 170 11.17 -27.98 -2.05
N SER A 171 11.76 -28.38 -0.93
CA SER A 171 11.28 -29.51 -0.12
C SER A 171 10.91 -29.04 1.28
N GLY A 172 9.62 -29.16 1.64
CA GLY A 172 9.11 -28.81 2.98
C GLY A 172 7.61 -28.49 3.02
N ASP A 173 7.02 -28.65 4.20
CA ASP A 173 5.62 -28.32 4.50
C ASP A 173 5.49 -26.83 4.87
N LEU A 174 4.40 -26.18 4.46
CA LEU A 174 4.17 -24.73 4.58
C LEU A 174 4.16 -24.22 6.03
N THR A 175 4.10 -25.11 7.02
CA THR A 175 4.07 -24.79 8.45
C THR A 175 5.40 -25.06 9.17
N GLY A 176 6.44 -25.53 8.47
CA GLY A 176 7.68 -25.96 9.11
C GLY A 176 8.88 -25.87 8.18
N GLY A 177 9.25 -24.63 7.79
CA GLY A 177 10.53 -24.29 7.16
C GLY A 177 10.90 -25.11 5.92
N ALA A 178 10.67 -24.55 4.73
CA ALA A 178 11.21 -25.14 3.50
C ALA A 178 12.74 -25.20 3.59
N SER A 179 13.34 -26.38 3.38
CA SER A 179 14.78 -26.50 3.24
C SER A 179 15.15 -26.42 1.76
N PHE A 180 15.97 -25.42 1.41
CA PHE A 180 16.49 -25.22 0.06
C PHE A 180 17.81 -25.97 -0.07
N ALA A 181 17.86 -26.96 -0.97
CA ALA A 181 19.08 -27.68 -1.29
C ALA A 181 19.32 -27.65 -2.80
N ILE A 182 20.46 -27.11 -3.21
CA ILE A 182 20.87 -27.08 -4.62
C ILE A 182 21.66 -28.35 -4.92
N ASP A 183 21.08 -29.26 -5.71
CA ASP A 183 21.88 -30.31 -6.36
C ASP A 183 22.71 -29.67 -7.47
N ARG A 184 23.98 -29.35 -7.17
CA ARG A 184 24.91 -28.71 -8.10
C ARG A 184 25.08 -29.50 -9.41
N ALA A 185 24.94 -30.83 -9.40
CA ALA A 185 25.06 -31.64 -10.61
C ALA A 185 23.81 -31.53 -11.49
N GLN A 186 22.63 -31.54 -10.88
CA GLN A 186 21.36 -31.32 -11.58
C GLN A 186 21.23 -29.88 -12.10
N ALA A 187 21.58 -28.89 -11.27
CA ALA A 187 21.54 -27.48 -11.64
C ALA A 187 22.50 -27.18 -12.80
N ARG A 188 23.73 -27.71 -12.79
CA ARG A 188 24.65 -27.61 -13.93
C ARG A 188 24.09 -28.24 -15.20
N ASN A 189 23.40 -29.39 -15.09
CA ASN A 189 22.78 -30.03 -16.25
C ASN A 189 21.65 -29.15 -16.82
N LEU A 190 20.76 -28.65 -15.97
CA LEU A 190 19.66 -27.75 -16.38
C LEU A 190 20.19 -26.45 -17.00
N LEU A 191 21.20 -25.83 -16.38
CA LEU A 191 21.87 -24.65 -16.92
C LEU A 191 22.54 -24.95 -18.25
N SER A 192 23.24 -26.09 -18.41
CA SER A 192 23.84 -26.48 -19.69
C SER A 192 22.80 -26.70 -20.80
N GLN A 193 21.61 -27.21 -20.46
CA GLN A 193 20.50 -27.34 -21.41
C GLN A 193 19.88 -25.97 -21.75
N PHE A 194 19.84 -25.05 -20.78
CA PHE A 194 19.40 -23.67 -20.98
C PHE A 194 20.37 -22.92 -21.91
N GLU A 195 21.67 -23.03 -21.64
CA GLU A 195 22.73 -22.53 -22.49
C GLU A 195 22.67 -23.09 -23.91
N GLN A 196 22.36 -24.39 -24.07
CA GLN A 196 22.24 -25.01 -25.39
C GLN A 196 21.07 -24.43 -26.20
N ARG A 197 19.96 -24.04 -25.53
CA ARG A 197 18.85 -23.34 -26.18
C ARG A 197 19.22 -21.93 -26.64
N GLN A 198 20.16 -21.28 -25.95
CA GLN A 198 20.70 -19.96 -26.32
C GLN A 198 21.91 -20.02 -27.27
N SER A 199 22.14 -21.16 -27.94
CA SER A 199 23.31 -21.37 -28.80
C SER A 199 23.49 -20.34 -29.92
N GLU A 200 22.41 -19.75 -30.43
CA GLU A 200 22.45 -18.69 -31.44
C GLU A 200 23.04 -17.38 -30.88
N LYS A 201 22.60 -16.93 -29.70
CA LYS A 201 23.17 -15.76 -29.01
C LYS A 201 24.59 -16.06 -28.53
N ARG A 202 24.84 -17.28 -28.05
CA ARG A 202 26.17 -17.71 -27.59
C ARG A 202 27.20 -17.77 -28.70
N ALA A 203 26.80 -18.02 -29.96
CA ALA A 203 27.69 -17.94 -31.10
C ALA A 203 28.27 -16.53 -31.33
N LEU A 204 27.65 -15.49 -30.74
CA LEU A 204 28.15 -14.13 -30.75
C LEU A 204 29.13 -13.84 -29.61
N ILE A 205 29.13 -14.63 -28.52
CA ILE A 205 29.97 -14.37 -27.34
C ILE A 205 31.35 -15.02 -27.52
N GLU A 206 32.40 -14.22 -27.54
CA GLU A 206 33.78 -14.72 -27.46
C GLU A 206 34.17 -14.95 -25.99
N GLY A 207 34.33 -16.23 -25.62
CA GLY A 207 34.70 -16.66 -24.27
C GLY A 207 35.17 -18.11 -24.29
N GLY A 208 36.25 -18.41 -23.57
CA GLY A 208 36.71 -19.79 -23.43
C GLY A 208 35.80 -20.58 -22.49
N ALA A 209 35.60 -21.89 -22.73
CA ALA A 209 34.78 -22.76 -21.88
C ALA A 209 35.15 -22.74 -20.38
N ALA A 210 36.35 -22.29 -20.03
CA ALA A 210 36.76 -22.07 -18.63
C ALA A 210 36.04 -20.88 -17.97
N LEU A 211 35.88 -19.76 -18.68
CA LEU A 211 35.17 -18.58 -18.18
C LEU A 211 33.67 -18.83 -18.06
N ASP A 212 33.09 -19.62 -18.98
CA ASP A 212 31.69 -20.04 -18.90
C ASP A 212 31.42 -20.89 -17.65
N ASN A 213 32.32 -21.84 -17.34
CA ASN A 213 32.22 -22.61 -16.11
C ASN A 213 32.40 -21.72 -14.86
N GLU A 214 33.28 -20.72 -14.91
CA GLU A 214 33.45 -19.75 -13.82
C GLU A 214 32.17 -18.92 -13.59
N LEU A 215 31.47 -18.54 -14.66
CA LEU A 215 30.17 -17.86 -14.58
C LEU A 215 29.10 -18.76 -13.95
N VAL A 216 28.96 -20.00 -14.44
CA VAL A 216 27.99 -20.96 -13.90
C VAL A 216 28.25 -21.22 -12.41
N ASP A 217 29.51 -21.38 -12.01
CA ASP A 217 29.87 -21.59 -10.61
C ASP A 217 29.55 -20.36 -9.75
N ALA A 218 29.89 -19.15 -10.22
CA ALA A 218 29.55 -17.92 -9.52
C ALA A 218 28.03 -17.70 -9.40
N LEU A 219 27.25 -18.07 -10.41
CA LEU A 219 25.78 -17.99 -10.39
C LEU A 219 25.18 -18.99 -9.39
N LEU A 220 25.69 -20.22 -9.33
CA LEU A 220 25.24 -21.23 -8.36
C LEU A 220 25.60 -20.82 -6.92
N ASP A 221 26.81 -20.30 -6.71
CA ASP A 221 27.23 -19.80 -5.40
C ASP A 221 26.39 -18.58 -4.98
N TYR A 222 26.06 -17.66 -5.91
CA TYR A 222 25.13 -16.56 -5.65
C TYR A 222 23.72 -17.05 -5.32
N ALA A 223 23.18 -18.02 -6.07
CA ALA A 223 21.86 -18.61 -5.82
C ALA A 223 21.77 -19.27 -4.44
N GLU A 224 22.82 -19.97 -4.00
CA GLU A 224 22.87 -20.57 -2.66
C GLU A 224 22.75 -19.51 -1.56
N VAL A 225 23.49 -18.41 -1.69
CA VAL A 225 23.41 -17.26 -0.77
C VAL A 225 22.03 -16.62 -0.83
N TYR A 226 21.48 -16.41 -2.03
CA TYR A 226 20.16 -15.83 -2.24
C TYR A 226 19.06 -16.59 -1.49
N TYR A 227 18.93 -17.90 -1.71
CA TYR A 227 17.86 -18.69 -1.12
C TYR A 227 17.93 -18.75 0.41
N ARG A 228 19.14 -18.80 0.97
CA ARG A 228 19.33 -18.78 2.42
C ARG A 228 18.77 -17.51 3.06
N TYR A 229 19.05 -16.34 2.47
CA TYR A 229 18.54 -15.07 2.97
C TYR A 229 17.05 -14.86 2.66
N MET A 230 16.55 -15.40 1.54
CA MET A 230 15.12 -15.43 1.27
C MET A 230 14.35 -16.28 2.29
N GLU A 231 14.87 -17.44 2.69
CA GLU A 231 14.26 -18.27 3.75
C GLU A 231 14.24 -17.53 5.10
N GLU A 232 15.34 -16.89 5.46
CA GLU A 232 15.42 -16.08 6.67
C GLU A 232 14.41 -14.94 6.65
N TRP A 233 14.31 -14.24 5.53
CA TRP A 233 13.36 -13.14 5.35
C TRP A 233 11.91 -13.60 5.34
N ASP A 234 11.60 -14.73 4.69
CA ASP A 234 10.25 -15.32 4.69
C ASP A 234 9.81 -15.67 6.12
N ARG A 235 10.70 -16.28 6.92
CA ARG A 235 10.41 -16.55 8.35
C ARG A 235 10.12 -15.27 9.12
N LEU A 236 10.91 -14.21 8.90
CA LEU A 236 10.69 -12.93 9.56
C LEU A 236 9.35 -12.31 9.11
N CYS A 237 9.03 -12.36 7.82
CA CYS A 237 7.77 -11.86 7.28
C CYS A 237 6.56 -12.56 7.91
N VAL A 238 6.61 -13.89 8.11
CA VAL A 238 5.53 -14.62 8.79
C VAL A 238 5.31 -14.11 10.22
N LEU A 239 6.38 -13.85 10.96
CA LEU A 239 6.29 -13.32 12.33
C LEU A 239 5.72 -11.89 12.34
N ARG A 240 6.18 -11.02 11.43
CA ARG A 240 5.66 -9.65 11.27
C ARG A 240 4.17 -9.64 10.93
N ASP A 241 3.78 -10.42 9.92
CA ASP A 241 2.40 -10.53 9.48
C ASP A 241 1.50 -10.99 10.63
N ARG A 242 1.94 -12.01 11.39
CA ARG A 242 1.24 -12.50 12.59
C ARG A 242 1.10 -11.38 13.62
N ALA A 243 2.15 -10.60 13.87
CA ALA A 243 2.12 -9.49 14.81
C ALA A 243 1.15 -8.38 14.37
N TYR A 244 1.16 -8.00 13.09
CA TYR A 244 0.24 -7.02 12.52
C TYR A 244 -1.22 -7.45 12.62
N LEU A 245 -1.53 -8.69 12.20
CA LEU A 245 -2.89 -9.22 12.25
C LEU A 245 -3.38 -9.35 13.70
N ALA A 246 -2.54 -9.82 14.62
CA ALA A 246 -2.87 -9.89 16.03
C ALA A 246 -3.19 -8.50 16.61
N ALA A 247 -2.35 -7.49 16.31
CA ALA A 247 -2.58 -6.11 16.72
C ALA A 247 -3.89 -5.53 16.14
N ALA A 248 -4.17 -5.78 14.86
CA ALA A 248 -5.41 -5.34 14.22
C ALA A 248 -6.67 -5.98 14.83
N HIS A 249 -6.55 -7.18 15.40
CA HIS A 249 -7.64 -7.86 16.11
C HIS A 249 -7.70 -7.54 17.61
N GLY A 250 -6.79 -6.72 18.13
CA GLY A 250 -6.68 -6.41 19.55
C GLY A 250 -6.15 -7.57 20.41
N ASP A 251 -5.56 -8.60 19.81
CA ASP A 251 -4.86 -9.68 20.51
C ASP A 251 -3.43 -9.24 20.87
N TRP A 252 -3.34 -8.33 21.84
CA TRP A 252 -2.07 -7.74 22.27
C TRP A 252 -1.04 -8.76 22.78
N PRO A 253 -1.40 -9.80 23.55
CA PRO A 253 -0.44 -10.83 23.95
C PRO A 253 0.20 -11.54 22.76
N GLN A 254 -0.59 -11.92 21.75
CA GLN A 254 -0.06 -12.57 20.55
C GLN A 254 0.79 -11.60 19.72
N ALA A 255 0.40 -10.33 19.63
CA ALA A 255 1.18 -9.31 18.94
C ALA A 255 2.55 -9.10 19.59
N ILE A 256 2.62 -9.08 20.94
CA ILE A 256 3.89 -8.97 21.68
C ILE A 256 4.75 -10.21 21.45
N GLU A 257 4.20 -11.42 21.56
CA GLU A 257 4.92 -12.68 21.37
C GLU A 257 5.55 -12.75 19.97
N ALA A 258 4.74 -12.54 18.93
CA ALA A 258 5.21 -12.60 17.55
C ALA A 258 6.26 -11.51 17.23
N ALA A 259 6.07 -10.31 17.76
CA ALA A 259 7.04 -9.23 17.62
C ALA A 259 8.35 -9.51 18.38
N ASP A 260 8.30 -10.12 19.56
CA ASP A 260 9.49 -10.53 20.31
C ASP A 260 10.29 -11.60 19.55
N GLU A 261 9.61 -12.60 18.98
CA GLU A 261 10.24 -13.60 18.11
C GLU A 261 10.91 -12.96 16.89
N ALA A 262 10.22 -12.02 16.23
CA ALA A 262 10.78 -11.28 15.09
C ALA A 262 12.02 -10.46 15.47
N ILE A 263 12.00 -9.78 16.63
CA ILE A 263 13.14 -8.99 17.13
C ILE A 263 14.32 -9.90 17.51
N VAL A 264 14.07 -11.07 18.09
CA VAL A 264 15.12 -12.05 18.39
C VAL A 264 15.77 -12.57 17.11
N GLN A 265 14.97 -12.81 16.06
CA GLN A 265 15.47 -13.24 14.76
C GLN A 265 16.24 -12.12 14.04
N ALA A 266 15.73 -10.88 14.08
CA ALA A 266 16.32 -9.72 13.44
C ALA A 266 16.35 -8.50 14.39
N PRO A 267 17.44 -8.30 15.16
CA PRO A 267 17.49 -7.25 16.20
C PRO A 267 17.45 -5.79 15.70
N ASN A 268 17.63 -5.57 14.40
CA ASN A 268 17.60 -4.25 13.77
C ASN A 268 16.34 -4.04 12.91
N GLU A 269 15.40 -4.99 12.92
CA GLU A 269 14.17 -4.89 12.15
C GLU A 269 13.29 -3.75 12.70
N THR A 270 12.76 -2.90 11.83
CA THR A 270 12.01 -1.71 12.27
C THR A 270 10.57 -1.97 12.70
N GLU A 271 9.82 -2.83 12.02
CA GLU A 271 8.37 -2.93 12.16
C GLU A 271 7.93 -3.60 13.47
N ALA A 272 8.52 -4.74 13.82
CA ALA A 272 8.23 -5.49 15.04
C ALA A 272 8.51 -4.66 16.29
N HIS A 273 9.53 -3.79 16.29
CA HIS A 273 9.76 -2.87 17.41
C HIS A 273 8.58 -1.91 17.60
N LEU A 274 8.04 -1.37 16.50
CA LEU A 274 6.87 -0.48 16.53
C LEU A 274 5.59 -1.23 16.93
N ILE A 275 5.35 -2.42 16.38
CA ILE A 275 4.17 -3.25 16.71
C ILE A 275 4.21 -3.68 18.17
N LYS A 276 5.38 -4.08 18.68
CA LYS A 276 5.57 -4.41 20.09
C LYS A 276 5.29 -3.22 20.99
N ALA A 277 5.81 -2.03 20.66
CA ALA A 277 5.56 -0.83 21.42
C ALA A 277 4.07 -0.47 21.45
N LEU A 278 3.40 -0.52 20.29
CA LEU A 278 1.95 -0.35 20.17
C LEU A 278 1.18 -1.32 21.07
N ALA A 279 1.49 -2.62 20.98
CA ALA A 279 0.79 -3.64 21.76
C ALA A 279 1.04 -3.49 23.28
N LEU A 280 2.24 -3.08 23.69
CA LEU A 280 2.53 -2.75 25.09
C LEU A 280 1.72 -1.56 25.58
N ILE A 281 1.59 -0.50 24.77
CA ILE A 281 0.78 0.68 25.08
C ILE A 281 -0.70 0.30 25.23
N GLU A 282 -1.26 -0.41 24.24
CA GLU A 282 -2.70 -0.70 24.18
C GLU A 282 -3.14 -1.83 25.12
N SER A 283 -2.25 -2.76 25.47
CA SER A 283 -2.56 -3.80 26.46
C SER A 283 -2.80 -3.21 27.86
N GLY A 284 -2.32 -2.00 28.15
CA GLY A 284 -2.31 -1.41 29.48
C GLY A 284 -1.54 -2.24 30.52
N ALA A 285 -0.86 -3.31 30.09
CA ALA A 285 -0.02 -4.13 30.93
C ALA A 285 1.25 -3.31 31.22
N ALA A 286 1.24 -2.56 32.32
CA ALA A 286 2.48 -2.26 33.00
C ALA A 286 3.08 -3.63 33.35
N PRO A 287 4.13 -4.11 32.67
CA PRO A 287 4.68 -5.41 32.98
C PRO A 287 5.13 -5.38 34.43
N GLU A 288 5.08 -6.51 35.13
CA GLU A 288 5.79 -6.65 36.41
C GLU A 288 7.29 -6.34 36.16
N GLY A 289 7.72 -5.07 36.35
CA GLY A 289 9.07 -4.64 35.96
C GLY A 289 9.30 -3.18 35.56
N GLY A 290 8.29 -2.30 35.47
CA GLY A 290 8.47 -0.87 35.15
C GLY A 290 8.29 -0.54 33.65
N ASP A 291 8.52 0.74 33.28
CA ASP A 291 8.30 1.23 31.90
C ASP A 291 9.31 0.63 30.91
N ARG A 292 8.81 -0.26 30.03
CA ARG A 292 9.59 -0.89 28.95
C ARG A 292 9.36 -0.22 27.59
N VAL A 293 8.41 0.70 27.48
CA VAL A 293 8.00 1.31 26.21
C VAL A 293 8.93 2.46 25.84
N ALA A 294 9.17 3.41 26.76
CA ALA A 294 10.01 4.56 26.46
C ALA A 294 11.46 4.18 26.07
N PRO A 295 12.15 3.25 26.76
CA PRO A 295 13.49 2.83 26.34
C PRO A 295 13.51 2.11 24.97
N LEU A 296 12.46 1.34 24.66
CA LEU A 296 12.32 0.65 23.38
C LEU A 296 12.20 1.66 22.24
N LEU A 297 11.33 2.65 22.39
CA LEU A 297 11.08 3.69 21.39
C LEU A 297 12.26 4.64 21.24
N GLN A 298 12.90 5.05 22.33
CA GLN A 298 14.10 5.90 22.25
C GLN A 298 15.25 5.17 21.56
N GLY A 299 15.46 3.88 21.90
CA GLY A 299 16.45 3.05 21.22
C GLY A 299 16.16 2.88 19.72
N TYR A 300 14.89 2.81 19.33
CA TYR A 300 14.49 2.82 17.93
C TYR A 300 14.82 4.14 17.24
N ILE A 301 14.44 5.28 17.85
CA ILE A 301 14.69 6.63 17.28
C ILE A 301 16.19 6.87 17.09
N ASP A 302 17.02 6.47 18.05
CA ASP A 302 18.47 6.63 17.99
C ASP A 302 19.11 5.79 16.87
N LYS A 303 18.57 4.59 16.62
CA LYS A 303 19.05 3.67 15.56
C LYS A 303 18.55 4.04 14.16
N HIS A 304 17.32 4.55 14.06
CA HIS A 304 16.63 4.78 12.79
C HIS A 304 16.08 6.22 12.70
N PRO A 305 16.96 7.24 12.67
CA PRO A 305 16.54 8.64 12.70
C PRO A 305 15.69 9.05 11.49
N ASP A 306 15.90 8.41 10.33
CA ASP A 306 15.15 8.58 9.08
C ASP A 306 13.74 7.95 9.11
N ARG A 307 13.46 7.09 10.10
CA ARG A 307 12.17 6.37 10.24
C ARG A 307 11.53 6.60 11.60
N SER A 308 11.86 7.72 12.25
CA SER A 308 11.52 8.00 13.65
C SER A 308 10.08 8.45 13.87
N ALA A 309 9.34 8.86 12.83
CA ALA A 309 8.00 9.44 12.98
C ALA A 309 6.99 8.52 13.71
N PRO A 310 6.89 7.22 13.38
CA PRO A 310 5.98 6.32 14.08
C PRO A 310 6.39 6.06 15.53
N ALA A 311 7.70 6.00 15.81
CA ALA A 311 8.19 5.81 17.17
C ALA A 311 7.94 7.06 18.05
N LEU A 312 8.13 8.26 17.49
CA LEU A 312 7.77 9.51 18.15
C LEU A 312 6.27 9.56 18.45
N LEU A 313 5.42 9.14 17.51
CA LEU A 313 3.98 9.08 17.75
C LEU A 313 3.64 8.15 18.92
N LEU A 314 4.15 6.91 18.91
CA LEU A 314 3.91 5.96 19.99
C LEU A 314 4.45 6.47 21.34
N LEU A 315 5.57 7.20 21.33
CA LEU A 315 6.14 7.80 22.53
C LEU A 315 5.21 8.90 23.08
N GLY A 316 4.68 9.74 22.21
CA GLY A 316 3.71 10.77 22.58
C GLY A 316 2.40 10.19 23.13
N VAL A 317 1.88 9.14 22.49
CA VAL A 317 0.69 8.41 23.00
C VAL A 317 0.99 7.79 24.37
N HIS A 318 2.14 7.14 24.55
CA HIS A 318 2.55 6.59 25.85
C HIS A 318 2.63 7.67 26.93
N GLN A 319 3.28 8.80 26.65
CA GLN A 319 3.35 9.96 27.54
C GLN A 319 1.95 10.47 27.93
N ALA A 320 1.02 10.55 26.96
CA ALA A 320 -0.36 10.95 27.22
C ALA A 320 -1.05 9.97 28.18
N ARG A 321 -0.85 8.66 28.01
CA ARG A 321 -1.39 7.62 28.90
C ARG A 321 -0.80 7.68 30.31
N GLN A 322 0.43 8.17 30.48
CA GLN A 322 1.05 8.41 31.79
C GLN A 322 0.59 9.73 32.45
N GLY A 323 -0.21 10.54 31.77
CA GLY A 323 -0.66 11.86 32.24
C GLY A 323 0.34 12.99 32.00
N GLU A 324 1.36 12.77 31.17
CA GLU A 324 2.40 13.74 30.81
C GLU A 324 1.98 14.60 29.60
N ALA A 325 0.83 15.28 29.71
CA ALA A 325 0.16 15.93 28.58
C ALA A 325 1.03 16.96 27.81
N GLU A 326 1.84 17.77 28.50
CA GLU A 326 2.72 18.75 27.86
C GLU A 326 3.82 18.08 27.03
N GLN A 327 4.41 16.99 27.54
CA GLN A 327 5.45 16.25 26.81
C GLN A 327 4.85 15.51 25.63
N ALA A 328 3.70 14.86 25.83
CA ALA A 328 2.96 14.17 24.79
C ALA A 328 2.64 15.10 23.61
N LEU A 329 2.17 16.32 23.90
CA LEU A 329 1.89 17.34 22.89
C LEU A 329 3.13 17.66 22.05
N LEU A 330 4.26 17.97 22.68
CA LEU A 330 5.51 18.30 21.98
C LEU A 330 6.01 17.12 21.13
N THR A 331 5.97 15.90 21.66
CA THR A 331 6.41 14.70 20.95
C THR A 331 5.52 14.40 19.74
N LEU A 332 4.19 14.56 19.87
CA LEU A 332 3.25 14.37 18.76
C LEU A 332 3.41 15.46 17.69
N GLU A 333 3.66 16.71 18.06
CA GLU A 333 3.96 17.78 17.10
C GLU A 333 5.28 17.53 16.36
N GLN A 334 6.27 16.95 17.04
CA GLN A 334 7.49 16.48 16.39
C GLN A 334 7.19 15.34 15.41
N ALA A 335 6.38 14.35 15.79
CA ALA A 335 5.95 13.28 14.89
C ALA A 335 5.23 13.83 13.64
N ALA A 336 4.33 14.80 13.81
CA ALA A 336 3.62 15.48 12.72
C ALA A 336 4.57 16.17 11.73
N THR A 337 5.70 16.68 12.22
CA THR A 337 6.73 17.31 11.39
C THR A 337 7.54 16.28 10.59
N TYR A 338 7.74 15.08 11.14
CA TYR A 338 8.62 14.06 10.55
C TYR A 338 7.90 13.14 9.56
N TYR A 339 6.61 12.86 9.74
CA TYR A 339 5.84 12.00 8.82
C TYR A 339 5.89 12.44 7.36
N PRO A 340 5.72 13.74 7.00
CA PRO A 340 5.85 14.18 5.61
C PRO A 340 7.23 13.91 5.00
N VAL A 341 8.30 14.12 5.77
CA VAL A 341 9.68 13.88 5.33
C VAL A 341 9.92 12.39 5.08
N GLN A 342 9.39 11.53 5.96
CA GLN A 342 9.48 10.08 5.82
C GLN A 342 8.63 9.58 4.63
N ALA A 343 7.45 10.15 4.40
CA ALA A 343 6.57 9.80 3.29
C ALA A 343 7.24 10.02 1.92
N ASP A 344 8.01 11.09 1.78
CA ASP A 344 8.78 11.38 0.55
C ASP A 344 9.86 10.31 0.26
N GLN A 345 10.29 9.55 1.28
CA GLN A 345 11.31 8.50 1.18
C GLN A 345 10.70 7.08 1.06
N LEU A 346 9.37 6.97 1.05
CA LEU A 346 8.65 5.69 1.18
C LEU A 346 8.71 4.80 -0.08
N SER A 347 9.09 5.35 -1.25
CA SER A 347 9.22 4.56 -2.50
C SER A 347 10.14 3.36 -2.33
N ASP A 348 11.19 3.51 -1.53
CA ASP A 348 12.18 2.46 -1.25
C ASP A 348 11.69 1.45 -0.20
N MET A 349 10.73 1.86 0.63
CA MET A 349 10.24 1.07 1.78
C MET A 349 9.13 0.08 1.37
N LEU A 350 8.42 0.34 0.27
CA LEU A 350 7.41 -0.58 -0.28
C LEU A 350 7.99 -1.72 -1.14
N ASN A 351 9.29 -1.67 -1.46
CA ASN A 351 9.93 -2.64 -2.36
C ASN A 351 9.89 -4.10 -1.83
N PRO A 352 10.16 -4.38 -0.53
CA PRO A 352 10.04 -5.72 0.02
C PRO A 352 8.60 -6.29 -0.06
N TYR A 353 7.59 -5.43 0.08
CA TYR A 353 6.18 -5.84 -0.08
C TYR A 353 5.80 -6.12 -1.54
N ARG A 354 6.41 -5.43 -2.51
CA ARG A 354 6.21 -5.70 -3.94
C ARG A 354 6.78 -7.05 -4.37
N ALA A 355 7.89 -7.49 -3.77
CA ALA A 355 8.48 -8.80 -4.02
C ALA A 355 7.57 -9.97 -3.58
N ARG A 356 6.69 -9.73 -2.59
CA ARG A 356 5.76 -10.74 -2.06
C ARG A 356 4.47 -10.77 -2.88
N SER A 357 4.52 -11.40 -4.05
CA SER A 357 3.39 -11.44 -4.99
C SER A 357 2.07 -11.95 -4.39
N PHE A 358 2.11 -12.80 -3.35
CA PHE A 358 0.93 -13.28 -2.64
C PHE A 358 0.21 -12.18 -1.85
N LEU A 359 0.94 -11.17 -1.34
CA LEU A 359 0.33 -10.08 -0.57
C LEU A 359 -0.68 -9.30 -1.40
N ARG A 360 -0.49 -9.23 -2.71
CA ARG A 360 -1.39 -8.54 -3.65
C ARG A 360 -2.55 -9.41 -4.14
N LYS A 361 -2.48 -10.71 -3.87
CA LYS A 361 -3.43 -11.72 -4.38
C LYS A 361 -4.39 -12.23 -3.30
N THR A 362 -4.08 -11.99 -2.02
CA THR A 362 -4.91 -12.42 -0.90
C THR A 362 -5.44 -11.22 -0.12
N ARG A 363 -6.57 -11.42 0.56
CA ARG A 363 -7.19 -10.39 1.41
C ARG A 363 -6.31 -10.04 2.60
N GLU A 364 -5.83 -11.05 3.31
CA GLU A 364 -4.93 -10.90 4.47
C GLU A 364 -3.65 -10.16 4.04
N GLY A 365 -3.18 -10.44 2.83
CA GLY A 365 -2.03 -9.77 2.24
C GLY A 365 -2.22 -8.27 2.02
N ASN A 366 -3.34 -7.88 1.41
CA ASN A 366 -3.68 -6.47 1.21
C ASN A 366 -3.82 -5.75 2.55
N ARG A 367 -4.43 -6.40 3.55
CA ARG A 367 -4.56 -5.83 4.91
C ARG A 367 -3.21 -5.56 5.56
N ILE A 368 -2.24 -6.47 5.41
CA ILE A 368 -0.86 -6.24 5.92
C ILE A 368 -0.24 -5.01 5.26
N VAL A 369 -0.39 -4.87 3.93
CA VAL A 369 0.13 -3.71 3.20
C VAL A 369 -0.53 -2.41 3.66
N GLU A 370 -1.84 -2.42 3.94
CA GLU A 370 -2.56 -1.28 4.49
C GLU A 370 -2.08 -0.90 5.90
N LEU A 371 -1.90 -1.89 6.78
CA LEU A 371 -1.41 -1.67 8.15
C LEU A 371 -0.02 -1.06 8.13
N TYR A 372 0.88 -1.64 7.32
CA TYR A 372 2.22 -1.10 7.11
C TYR A 372 2.19 0.35 6.61
N LYS A 373 1.46 0.61 5.53
CA LYS A 373 1.33 1.96 4.98
C LYS A 373 0.75 2.92 6.01
N SER A 374 -0.25 2.52 6.78
CA SER A 374 -0.85 3.35 7.82
C SER A 374 0.16 3.71 8.92
N THR A 375 0.97 2.73 9.36
CA THR A 375 2.06 2.97 10.31
C THR A 375 3.11 3.93 9.76
N MET A 376 3.53 3.76 8.50
CA MET A 376 4.65 4.52 7.95
C MET A 376 4.27 5.89 7.37
N LEU A 377 3.02 6.09 6.98
CA LEU A 377 2.51 7.33 6.37
C LEU A 377 1.61 8.14 7.29
N GLY A 378 1.44 7.69 8.53
CA GLY A 378 0.70 8.39 9.55
C GLY A 378 -0.80 8.45 9.27
N ALA A 379 -1.46 7.29 9.29
CA ALA A 379 -2.91 7.17 9.13
C ALA A 379 -3.57 6.43 10.28
N GLY A 380 -4.86 6.71 10.51
CA GLY A 380 -5.66 6.13 11.57
C GLY A 380 -4.98 6.36 12.92
N TYR A 381 -4.71 5.28 13.64
CA TYR A 381 -3.98 5.29 14.92
C TYR A 381 -2.62 5.99 14.83
N PHE A 382 -1.93 5.87 13.70
CA PHE A 382 -0.63 6.48 13.49
C PHE A 382 -0.72 7.91 12.97
N SER A 383 -1.89 8.56 12.97
CA SER A 383 -1.99 9.99 12.65
C SER A 383 -1.72 10.86 13.89
N PRO A 384 -0.64 11.69 13.90
CA PRO A 384 -0.37 12.58 15.01
C PRO A 384 -1.49 13.58 15.26
N ASP A 385 -2.14 14.08 14.20
CA ASP A 385 -3.22 15.06 14.34
C ASP A 385 -4.48 14.46 14.96
N LEU A 386 -4.79 13.20 14.64
CA LEU A 386 -5.93 12.53 15.23
C LEU A 386 -5.66 12.20 16.71
N GLU A 387 -4.43 11.84 17.07
CA GLU A 387 -4.04 11.70 18.49
C GLU A 387 -4.03 13.04 19.23
N LEU A 388 -3.59 14.13 18.59
CA LEU A 388 -3.70 15.48 19.14
C LEU A 388 -5.17 15.92 19.31
N ALA A 389 -6.04 15.54 18.36
CA ALA A 389 -7.48 15.78 18.48
C ALA A 389 -8.07 15.04 19.68
N ARG A 390 -7.69 13.77 19.85
CA ARG A 390 -8.08 12.94 21.00
C ARG A 390 -7.66 13.58 22.32
N MET A 391 -6.40 13.98 22.44
CA MET A 391 -5.91 14.67 23.63
C MET A 391 -6.70 15.95 23.95
N ALA A 392 -7.03 16.75 22.93
CA ALA A 392 -7.83 17.95 23.11
C ALA A 392 -9.26 17.62 23.60
N PHE A 393 -9.91 16.62 23.01
CA PHE A 393 -11.23 16.16 23.46
C PHE A 393 -11.19 15.59 24.89
N ASP A 394 -10.19 14.78 25.23
CA ASP A 394 -9.99 14.23 26.58
C ASP A 394 -9.78 15.35 27.62
N ALA A 395 -9.15 16.46 27.22
CA ALA A 395 -8.99 17.67 28.05
C ALA A 395 -10.26 18.55 28.11
N GLY A 396 -11.31 18.22 27.37
CA GLY A 396 -12.54 19.01 27.26
C GLY A 396 -12.46 20.21 26.30
N ASP A 397 -11.36 20.33 25.54
CA ASP A 397 -11.20 21.34 24.50
C ASP A 397 -11.80 20.87 23.16
N PHE A 398 -13.11 21.05 23.04
CA PHE A 398 -13.85 20.63 21.85
C PHE A 398 -13.41 21.35 20.57
N GLU A 399 -13.17 22.66 20.63
CA GLU A 399 -12.78 23.43 19.44
C GLU A 399 -11.36 23.09 19.00
N GLY A 400 -10.43 22.87 19.94
CA GLY A 400 -9.10 22.36 19.63
C GLY A 400 -9.15 21.00 18.97
N GLY A 401 -9.93 20.06 19.52
CA GLY A 401 -10.11 18.73 18.95
C GLY A 401 -10.73 18.76 17.55
N ARG A 402 -11.81 19.54 17.37
CA ARG A 402 -12.45 19.77 16.08
C ARG A 402 -11.47 20.33 15.05
N THR A 403 -10.70 21.35 15.42
CA THR A 403 -9.72 21.97 14.52
C THR A 403 -8.69 20.96 14.03
N ARG A 404 -8.14 20.13 14.92
CA ARG A 404 -7.17 19.09 14.56
C ARG A 404 -7.75 18.03 13.62
N VAL A 405 -8.98 17.58 13.84
CA VAL A 405 -9.68 16.67 12.91
C VAL A 405 -9.81 17.31 11.53
N MET A 406 -10.28 18.56 11.46
CA MET A 406 -10.50 19.23 10.17
C MET A 406 -9.18 19.52 9.44
N ASP A 407 -8.12 19.92 10.14
CA ASP A 407 -6.80 20.15 9.57
C ASP A 407 -6.20 18.86 8.99
N HIS A 408 -6.35 17.72 9.67
CA HIS A 408 -5.92 16.42 9.19
C HIS A 408 -6.52 16.10 7.81
N PHE A 409 -7.85 16.17 7.69
CA PHE A 409 -8.53 15.85 6.44
C PHE A 409 -8.34 16.92 5.36
N ALA A 410 -8.18 18.19 5.73
CA ALA A 410 -7.80 19.25 4.80
C ALA A 410 -6.42 18.97 4.16
N ARG A 411 -5.46 18.42 4.92
CA ARG A 411 -4.17 17.98 4.37
C ARG A 411 -4.29 16.75 3.49
N ARG A 412 -5.06 15.73 3.88
CA ARG A 412 -5.33 14.56 3.01
C ARG A 412 -5.87 15.00 1.65
N ARG A 413 -6.80 15.95 1.65
CA ARG A 413 -7.36 16.56 0.44
C ARG A 413 -6.30 17.29 -0.39
N SER A 414 -5.45 18.11 0.23
CA SER A 414 -4.42 18.86 -0.51
C SER A 414 -3.33 17.95 -1.10
N GLN A 415 -3.02 16.85 -0.42
CA GLN A 415 -2.05 15.84 -0.85
C GLN A 415 -2.65 14.77 -1.77
N LYS A 416 -3.98 14.75 -1.94
CA LYS A 416 -4.73 13.71 -2.68
C LYS A 416 -4.45 12.29 -2.19
N GLN A 417 -4.22 12.13 -0.88
CA GLN A 417 -3.96 10.83 -0.26
C GLN A 417 -5.26 10.25 0.30
N TRP A 418 -6.01 9.57 -0.57
CA TRP A 418 -7.35 9.08 -0.23
C TRP A 418 -7.36 7.62 0.22
N ASP A 419 -6.34 6.85 -0.12
CA ASP A 419 -6.17 5.43 0.22
C ASP A 419 -6.20 5.14 1.73
N PHE A 420 -6.01 6.16 2.57
CA PHE A 420 -5.99 6.05 4.04
C PHE A 420 -7.24 6.57 4.73
N ILE A 421 -8.18 7.15 3.98
CA ILE A 421 -9.33 7.86 4.56
C ILE A 421 -10.20 6.94 5.43
N LEU A 422 -10.29 5.65 5.08
CA LEU A 422 -11.08 4.68 5.85
C LEU A 422 -10.48 4.41 7.22
N SER A 423 -9.15 4.28 7.30
CA SER A 423 -8.41 4.11 8.56
C SER A 423 -8.52 5.35 9.45
N ASP A 424 -8.41 6.55 8.83
CA ASP A 424 -8.59 7.83 9.53
C ASP A 424 -10.02 7.97 10.10
N LEU A 425 -11.04 7.55 9.34
CA LEU A 425 -12.44 7.57 9.79
C LEU A 425 -12.72 6.54 10.86
N GLU A 426 -12.16 5.34 10.75
CA GLU A 426 -12.28 4.29 11.77
C GLU A 426 -11.73 4.82 13.11
N PHE A 427 -10.57 5.48 13.10
CA PHE A 427 -10.04 6.16 14.28
C PHE A 427 -11.03 7.20 14.83
N CYS A 428 -11.53 8.09 13.98
CA CYS A 428 -12.47 9.13 14.40
C CYS A 428 -13.74 8.54 15.01
N GLN A 429 -14.27 7.47 14.44
CA GLN A 429 -15.50 6.85 14.92
C GLN A 429 -15.31 6.04 16.21
N LEU A 430 -14.22 5.28 16.31
CA LEU A 430 -13.98 4.35 17.42
C LEU A 430 -13.30 5.03 18.61
N LEU A 431 -12.33 5.90 18.36
CA LEU A 431 -11.48 6.48 19.42
C LEU A 431 -11.90 7.90 19.80
N LEU A 432 -12.37 8.73 18.85
CA LEU A 432 -12.93 10.06 19.17
C LEU A 432 -14.44 10.00 19.49
N GLY A 433 -15.14 9.00 18.95
CA GLY A 433 -16.47 8.59 19.40
C GLY A 433 -17.55 9.68 19.32
N ASP A 434 -18.09 10.05 20.48
CA ASP A 434 -19.16 11.05 20.60
C ASP A 434 -18.68 12.46 20.22
N ASP A 435 -17.44 12.82 20.52
CA ASP A 435 -16.92 14.17 20.24
C ASP A 435 -16.76 14.40 18.74
N TYR A 436 -16.27 13.41 18.01
CA TYR A 436 -16.27 13.46 16.55
C TYR A 436 -17.68 13.60 15.96
N ARG A 437 -18.68 12.89 16.50
CA ARG A 437 -20.08 13.03 16.07
C ARG A 437 -20.68 14.41 16.34
N ARG A 438 -20.23 15.09 17.40
CA ARG A 438 -20.67 16.45 17.71
C ARG A 438 -20.16 17.50 16.72
N ILE A 439 -19.13 17.20 15.91
CA ILE A 439 -18.64 18.11 14.87
C ILE A 439 -19.74 18.40 13.85
N PHE A 440 -20.50 17.37 13.45
CA PHE A 440 -21.64 17.53 12.55
C PHE A 440 -22.80 16.57 12.91
N PRO A 441 -23.72 17.00 13.80
CA PRO A 441 -24.82 16.16 14.29
C PRO A 441 -25.87 15.79 13.23
N GLU A 442 -25.85 16.43 12.07
CA GLU A 442 -26.89 16.35 11.03
C GLU A 442 -26.47 15.47 9.85
N ASP A 443 -25.46 14.61 10.05
CA ASP A 443 -24.91 13.72 9.03
C ASP A 443 -25.98 12.85 8.35
N ALA A 444 -26.98 12.40 9.11
CA ALA A 444 -28.11 11.61 8.61
C ALA A 444 -28.99 12.34 7.57
N TRP A 445 -28.88 13.68 7.46
CA TRP A 445 -29.58 14.51 6.46
C TRP A 445 -28.77 14.77 5.20
N LEU A 446 -27.62 14.13 5.02
CA LEU A 446 -26.90 14.10 3.76
C LEU A 446 -27.06 12.74 3.10
N ASP A 447 -27.57 12.72 1.87
CA ASP A 447 -27.80 11.47 1.14
C ASP A 447 -26.88 11.37 -0.06
N LEU A 448 -26.24 10.21 -0.18
CA LEU A 448 -25.51 9.86 -1.38
C LEU A 448 -26.48 9.55 -2.51
N VAL A 449 -26.26 10.19 -3.66
CA VAL A 449 -26.97 9.92 -4.91
C VAL A 449 -25.99 9.26 -5.88
N VAL A 450 -26.16 7.96 -6.10
CA VAL A 450 -25.42 7.19 -7.10
C VAL A 450 -26.37 6.74 -8.20
N LYS A 451 -26.03 7.03 -9.46
CA LYS A 451 -26.78 6.55 -10.63
C LYS A 451 -25.81 6.04 -11.69
N PRO A 452 -26.15 4.95 -12.42
CA PRO A 452 -25.36 4.55 -13.59
C PRO A 452 -25.28 5.68 -14.62
N ALA A 453 -24.14 5.79 -15.29
CA ALA A 453 -24.01 6.64 -16.47
C ALA A 453 -24.96 6.16 -17.58
N LEU A 454 -25.41 7.10 -18.44
CA LEU A 454 -26.25 6.77 -19.59
C LEU A 454 -25.45 6.11 -20.73
N VAL A 455 -24.14 6.37 -20.77
CA VAL A 455 -23.18 5.86 -21.76
C VAL A 455 -21.88 5.57 -20.99
N GLY A 456 -21.25 4.41 -21.21
CA GLY A 456 -20.00 4.03 -20.53
C GLY A 456 -20.21 3.19 -19.26
N SER A 457 -19.11 2.93 -18.55
CA SER A 457 -19.04 2.14 -17.30
C SER A 457 -18.85 3.05 -16.07
N GLY A 458 -19.37 4.27 -16.12
CA GLY A 458 -19.24 5.25 -15.04
C GLY A 458 -20.42 5.29 -14.06
N LEU A 459 -20.17 5.86 -12.88
CA LEU A 459 -21.19 6.21 -11.89
C LEU A 459 -21.32 7.73 -11.78
N LYS A 460 -22.54 8.24 -11.94
CA LYS A 460 -22.88 9.63 -11.64
C LYS A 460 -23.07 9.82 -10.16
N LEU A 461 -22.31 10.72 -9.59
CA LEU A 461 -22.25 10.99 -8.16
C LEU A 461 -22.90 12.32 -7.83
N GLY A 462 -23.61 12.35 -6.71
CA GLY A 462 -24.20 13.54 -6.15
C GLY A 462 -24.46 13.42 -4.67
N VAL A 463 -24.65 14.56 -4.02
CA VAL A 463 -25.03 14.64 -2.61
C VAL A 463 -26.29 15.48 -2.51
N ARG A 464 -27.33 14.92 -1.90
CA ARG A 464 -28.53 15.66 -1.53
C ARG A 464 -28.37 16.13 -0.09
N ASN A 465 -28.36 17.44 0.11
CA ASN A 465 -28.27 18.04 1.43
C ASN A 465 -29.67 18.45 1.89
N ARG A 466 -30.18 17.78 2.93
CA ARG A 466 -31.45 18.08 3.60
C ARG A 466 -31.25 18.84 4.92
N SER A 467 -30.01 19.18 5.27
CA SER A 467 -29.66 20.02 6.42
C SER A 467 -29.75 21.51 6.07
N PRO A 468 -29.87 22.40 7.09
CA PRO A 468 -29.84 23.85 6.91
C PRO A 468 -28.43 24.41 6.64
N HIS A 469 -27.38 23.58 6.74
CA HIS A 469 -26.00 24.02 6.60
C HIS A 469 -25.51 23.90 5.16
N THR A 470 -24.79 24.92 4.71
CA THR A 470 -23.99 24.83 3.48
C THR A 470 -22.60 24.32 3.84
N LEU A 471 -22.15 23.28 3.17
CA LEU A 471 -20.83 22.68 3.39
C LEU A 471 -19.88 23.12 2.29
N HIS A 472 -18.74 23.70 2.62
CA HIS A 472 -17.81 24.28 1.66
C HIS A 472 -16.67 23.34 1.29
N ASN A 473 -16.09 23.57 0.11
CA ASN A 473 -14.89 22.90 -0.37
C ASN A 473 -15.03 21.36 -0.37
N ALA A 474 -16.17 20.89 -0.85
CA ALA A 474 -16.60 19.52 -0.68
C ALA A 474 -15.89 18.59 -1.66
N THR A 475 -15.26 17.55 -1.15
CA THR A 475 -14.71 16.44 -1.92
C THR A 475 -15.46 15.17 -1.55
N LEU A 476 -15.84 14.39 -2.57
CA LEU A 476 -16.56 13.15 -2.40
C LEU A 476 -15.63 11.97 -2.69
N VAL A 477 -15.48 11.06 -1.73
CA VAL A 477 -14.72 9.82 -1.87
C VAL A 477 -15.69 8.65 -1.82
N LEU A 478 -15.87 7.97 -2.95
CA LEU A 478 -16.71 6.80 -3.06
C LEU A 478 -15.98 5.58 -2.49
N ALA A 479 -16.64 4.84 -1.61
CA ALA A 479 -16.17 3.58 -1.05
C ALA A 479 -17.00 2.45 -1.64
N LEU A 480 -16.36 1.59 -2.44
CA LEU A 480 -17.01 0.53 -3.20
C LEU A 480 -16.63 -0.84 -2.65
N ARG A 481 -17.64 -1.70 -2.48
CA ARG A 481 -17.44 -3.11 -2.19
C ARG A 481 -17.79 -3.94 -3.41
N PHE A 482 -16.83 -4.71 -3.89
CA PHE A 482 -17.00 -5.64 -5.02
C PHE A 482 -17.37 -7.06 -4.55
N THR A 483 -17.74 -7.94 -5.49
CA THR A 483 -18.20 -9.32 -5.21
C THR A 483 -17.24 -10.17 -4.39
N ASP A 484 -15.94 -9.94 -4.53
CA ASP A 484 -14.88 -10.77 -3.92
C ASP A 484 -14.28 -10.14 -2.66
N MET A 485 -14.89 -9.07 -2.16
CA MET A 485 -14.44 -8.36 -0.95
C MET A 485 -15.19 -8.83 0.30
N HIS A 486 -14.52 -8.76 1.46
CA HIS A 486 -15.21 -8.98 2.74
C HIS A 486 -16.30 -7.92 2.95
N PRO A 487 -17.38 -8.22 3.69
CA PRO A 487 -18.44 -7.25 3.95
C PRO A 487 -17.99 -5.90 4.51
N ASP A 488 -16.86 -5.88 5.23
CA ASP A 488 -16.28 -4.71 5.89
C ASP A 488 -15.17 -4.02 5.06
N ASP A 489 -14.76 -4.62 3.93
CA ASP A 489 -13.71 -4.07 3.08
C ASP A 489 -14.31 -3.15 2.00
N TYR A 490 -13.61 -2.06 1.69
CA TYR A 490 -14.00 -1.11 0.64
C TYR A 490 -12.78 -0.59 -0.09
N GLU A 491 -12.92 -0.42 -1.41
CA GLU A 491 -11.97 0.29 -2.25
C GLU A 491 -12.39 1.76 -2.34
N THR A 492 -11.46 2.69 -2.15
CA THR A 492 -11.75 4.12 -2.19
C THR A 492 -11.39 4.74 -3.53
N MET A 493 -12.35 5.45 -4.12
CA MET A 493 -12.17 6.18 -5.38
C MET A 493 -12.73 7.59 -5.22
N THR A 494 -11.92 8.61 -5.51
CA THR A 494 -12.35 10.00 -5.38
C THR A 494 -13.04 10.51 -6.61
N ALA A 495 -14.11 11.27 -6.43
CA ALA A 495 -14.68 12.05 -7.52
C ALA A 495 -13.62 13.02 -8.10
N ASP A 496 -13.65 13.21 -9.42
CA ASP A 496 -12.64 13.98 -10.16
C ASP A 496 -12.51 15.44 -9.72
N ARG A 497 -13.55 15.99 -9.08
CA ARG A 497 -13.64 17.39 -8.71
C ARG A 497 -14.09 17.61 -7.29
N THR A 498 -13.44 18.58 -6.66
CA THR A 498 -13.91 19.24 -5.44
C THR A 498 -14.92 20.31 -5.84
N GLU A 499 -16.11 20.26 -5.25
CA GLU A 499 -17.16 21.25 -5.49
C GLU A 499 -17.02 22.41 -4.49
N PRO A 500 -17.23 23.68 -4.91
CA PRO A 500 -17.05 24.83 -4.02
C PRO A 500 -17.95 24.78 -2.79
N ALA A 501 -19.15 24.21 -2.94
CA ALA A 501 -20.07 24.00 -1.84
C ALA A 501 -21.11 22.91 -2.15
N VAL A 502 -21.66 22.31 -1.10
CA VAL A 502 -22.92 21.56 -1.09
C VAL A 502 -23.96 22.42 -0.38
N PRO A 503 -24.76 23.22 -1.11
CA PRO A 503 -25.69 24.17 -0.52
C PRO A 503 -26.78 23.49 0.31
N ALA A 504 -27.23 24.17 1.35
CA ALA A 504 -28.39 23.75 2.14
C ALA A 504 -29.60 23.49 1.24
N HIS A 505 -30.34 22.41 1.52
CA HIS A 505 -31.57 22.03 0.80
C HIS A 505 -31.42 21.84 -0.72
N ALA A 506 -30.21 21.58 -1.21
CA ALA A 506 -29.92 21.37 -2.62
C ALA A 506 -29.30 19.99 -2.91
N THR A 507 -29.34 19.59 -4.18
CA THR A 507 -28.56 18.44 -4.66
C THR A 507 -27.39 18.95 -5.48
N THR A 508 -26.18 18.54 -5.11
CA THR A 508 -24.93 18.91 -5.78
C THR A 508 -24.39 17.70 -6.54
N SER A 509 -23.97 17.89 -7.80
CA SER A 509 -23.36 16.82 -8.60
C SER A 509 -21.85 16.91 -8.54
N PHE A 510 -21.19 15.77 -8.33
CA PHE A 510 -19.74 15.64 -8.32
C PHE A 510 -19.18 15.10 -9.65
N GLY A 511 -20.05 14.91 -10.64
CA GLY A 511 -19.68 14.38 -11.95
C GLY A 511 -19.85 12.88 -12.08
N GLU A 512 -19.09 12.32 -12.99
CA GLU A 512 -19.10 10.91 -13.36
C GLU A 512 -17.74 10.31 -13.01
N LEU A 513 -17.74 9.15 -12.37
CA LEU A 513 -16.54 8.44 -11.96
C LEU A 513 -16.46 7.13 -12.73
N ASP A 514 -15.39 6.94 -13.49
CA ASP A 514 -15.14 5.70 -14.22
C ASP A 514 -14.66 4.61 -13.25
N ILE A 515 -15.31 3.44 -13.29
CA ILE A 515 -14.98 2.32 -12.41
C ILE A 515 -14.20 1.27 -13.18
N HIS A 516 -12.88 1.27 -12.97
CA HIS A 516 -11.96 0.24 -13.44
C HIS A 516 -10.92 -0.01 -12.34
N VAL A 517 -11.11 -1.07 -11.56
CA VAL A 517 -10.24 -1.40 -10.42
C VAL A 517 -9.67 -2.79 -10.65
N ASP A 518 -8.35 -2.95 -10.57
CA ASP A 518 -7.74 -4.28 -10.52
C ASP A 518 -7.77 -4.80 -9.08
N LEU A 519 -8.68 -5.74 -8.82
CA LEU A 519 -8.84 -6.37 -7.51
C LEU A 519 -8.43 -7.84 -7.61
N HIS A 520 -7.40 -8.23 -6.86
CA HIS A 520 -6.87 -9.60 -6.83
C HIS A 520 -6.42 -10.15 -8.20
N GLY A 521 -6.01 -9.27 -9.12
CA GLY A 521 -5.57 -9.65 -10.47
C GLY A 521 -6.69 -9.72 -11.50
N GLU A 522 -7.91 -9.30 -11.15
CA GLU A 522 -9.05 -9.19 -12.05
C GLU A 522 -9.56 -7.74 -12.11
N THR A 523 -9.81 -7.24 -13.32
CA THR A 523 -10.43 -5.93 -13.50
C THR A 523 -11.92 -6.00 -13.16
N LYS A 524 -12.33 -5.23 -12.15
CA LYS A 524 -13.71 -5.04 -11.69
C LYS A 524 -14.31 -3.76 -12.26
N GLY A 525 -15.60 -3.81 -12.57
CA GLY A 525 -16.39 -2.68 -13.07
C GLY A 525 -17.69 -2.48 -12.30
N VAL A 526 -18.58 -1.63 -12.83
CA VAL A 526 -19.86 -1.27 -12.18
C VAL A 526 -20.76 -2.47 -11.89
N SER A 527 -20.74 -3.50 -12.75
CA SER A 527 -21.54 -4.72 -12.57
C SER A 527 -21.13 -5.55 -11.35
N ASP A 528 -19.91 -5.37 -10.87
CA ASP A 528 -19.34 -6.17 -9.78
C ASP A 528 -19.54 -5.51 -8.42
N ILE A 529 -20.15 -4.32 -8.38
CA ILE A 529 -20.41 -3.56 -7.14
C ILE A 529 -21.57 -4.19 -6.38
N VAL A 530 -21.31 -4.62 -5.15
CA VAL A 530 -22.29 -5.18 -4.21
C VAL A 530 -22.83 -4.12 -3.26
N ALA A 531 -21.98 -3.19 -2.82
CA ALA A 531 -22.37 -2.08 -1.96
C ALA A 531 -21.55 -0.84 -2.29
N HIS A 532 -22.15 0.32 -2.06
CA HIS A 532 -21.48 1.61 -2.21
C HIS A 532 -21.89 2.54 -1.08
N ARG A 533 -20.90 3.23 -0.55
CA ARG A 533 -20.99 4.30 0.45
C ARG A 533 -20.09 5.43 0.00
N ALA A 534 -20.13 6.58 0.64
CA ALA A 534 -19.14 7.61 0.37
C ALA A 534 -18.75 8.39 1.62
N VAL A 535 -17.58 8.99 1.56
CA VAL A 535 -17.10 9.96 2.54
C VAL A 535 -17.19 11.33 1.91
N LEU A 536 -17.86 12.25 2.59
CA LEU A 536 -17.87 13.66 2.23
C LEU A 536 -16.87 14.41 3.12
N VAL A 537 -15.88 15.03 2.49
CA VAL A 537 -14.85 15.84 3.16
C VAL A 537 -15.07 17.30 2.82
N THR A 538 -15.33 18.13 3.83
CA THR A 538 -15.69 19.56 3.70
C THR A 538 -14.90 20.38 4.72
N ASP A 539 -15.05 21.70 4.71
CA ASP A 539 -14.41 22.56 5.72
C ASP A 539 -15.17 22.56 7.07
N GLU A 540 -16.42 22.08 7.09
CA GLU A 540 -17.27 21.99 8.28
C GLU A 540 -17.27 20.60 8.91
N ALA A 541 -17.16 19.56 8.09
CA ALA A 541 -17.32 18.18 8.51
C ALA A 541 -16.61 17.19 7.60
N VAL A 542 -16.21 16.06 8.18
CA VAL A 542 -15.83 14.85 7.45
C VAL A 542 -16.75 13.74 7.92
N ILE A 543 -17.53 13.14 7.03
CA ILE A 543 -18.63 12.27 7.41
C ILE A 543 -18.91 11.21 6.36
N TRP A 544 -19.36 10.05 6.81
CA TRP A 544 -19.99 9.06 5.95
C TRP A 544 -21.33 9.59 5.45
N ILE A 545 -21.55 9.46 4.16
CA ILE A 545 -22.84 9.68 3.52
C ILE A 545 -23.26 8.41 2.80
N ASP A 546 -24.51 8.04 3.05
CA ASP A 546 -25.07 6.77 2.61
C ASP A 546 -26.33 7.03 1.80
N THR A 547 -26.73 6.03 1.00
CA THR A 547 -28.02 6.08 0.30
C THR A 547 -29.15 5.88 1.31
N ASP A 548 -30.35 6.43 1.01
CA ASP A 548 -31.53 6.22 1.86
C ASP A 548 -31.82 4.73 2.09
N ALA A 549 -31.65 3.90 1.06
CA ALA A 549 -31.84 2.46 1.14
C ALA A 549 -30.87 1.81 2.13
N PHE A 550 -29.60 2.24 2.14
CA PHE A 550 -28.60 1.73 3.08
C PHE A 550 -28.94 2.11 4.53
N LYS A 551 -29.28 3.38 4.78
CA LYS A 551 -29.67 3.87 6.11
C LYS A 551 -30.88 3.13 6.67
N ILE A 552 -31.89 2.86 5.84
CA ILE A 552 -33.08 2.10 6.22
C ILE A 552 -32.73 0.65 6.54
N ALA A 553 -31.93 -0.01 5.70
CA ALA A 553 -31.52 -1.40 5.91
C ALA A 553 -30.71 -1.56 7.21
N GLU A 554 -29.78 -0.64 7.49
CA GLU A 554 -28.99 -0.61 8.74
C GLU A 554 -29.89 -0.47 9.97
N ALA A 555 -30.85 0.46 9.94
CA ALA A 555 -31.80 0.67 11.04
C ALA A 555 -32.76 -0.50 11.26
N GLU A 556 -33.14 -1.22 10.20
CA GLU A 556 -33.95 -2.44 10.28
C GLU A 556 -33.16 -3.62 10.84
N GLU A 557 -31.91 -3.80 10.41
CA GLU A 557 -31.03 -4.84 10.95
C GLU A 557 -30.72 -4.62 12.43
N PHE A 558 -30.45 -3.38 12.84
CA PHE A 558 -30.27 -3.03 14.25
C PHE A 558 -31.48 -3.40 15.09
N ARG A 559 -32.69 -3.09 14.62
CA ARG A 559 -33.95 -3.49 15.28
C ARG A 559 -34.05 -5.01 15.39
N ALA A 560 -33.81 -5.74 14.30
CA ALA A 560 -33.87 -7.20 14.28
C ALA A 560 -32.87 -7.85 15.27
N ARG A 561 -31.66 -7.28 15.43
CA ARG A 561 -30.66 -7.75 16.41
C ARG A 561 -31.11 -7.47 17.84
N SER A 562 -31.72 -6.31 18.10
CA SER A 562 -32.27 -5.95 19.41
C SER A 562 -33.42 -6.85 19.83
N PHE A 563 -34.34 -7.20 18.91
CA PHE A 563 -35.44 -8.15 19.16
C PHE A 563 -34.98 -9.60 19.41
N ARG A 564 -33.81 -10.01 18.90
CA ARG A 564 -33.24 -11.34 19.16
C ARG A 564 -32.54 -11.45 20.52
N LYS A 565 -32.29 -10.33 21.21
CA LYS A 565 -31.41 -10.24 22.40
C LYS A 565 -32.16 -10.10 23.74
N ASP A 566 -33.43 -10.51 23.84
CA ASP A 566 -34.16 -10.67 25.12
C ASP A 566 -33.62 -11.82 26.03
N GLY A 567 -32.38 -12.28 25.81
CA GLY A 567 -31.81 -13.44 26.49
C GLY A 567 -30.47 -13.26 27.18
N THR A 568 -29.53 -12.45 26.67
CA THR A 568 -28.19 -12.18 27.26
C THR A 568 -27.31 -11.49 26.22
N ALA A 569 -27.16 -10.17 26.28
CA ALA A 569 -25.96 -9.44 25.84
C ALA A 569 -26.15 -7.94 26.04
N GLN A 570 -25.52 -7.38 27.07
CA GLN A 570 -25.20 -5.96 27.11
C GLN A 570 -24.29 -5.63 25.93
N THR A 571 -24.78 -4.87 24.95
CA THR A 571 -23.90 -4.17 24.01
C THR A 571 -23.35 -2.94 24.70
N THR A 572 -22.03 -2.79 24.61
CA THR A 572 -21.16 -1.87 25.35
C THR A 572 -21.13 -0.43 24.84
N ASP A 573 -22.14 0.03 24.10
CA ASP A 573 -22.25 1.45 23.74
C ASP A 573 -22.96 2.20 24.87
N LYS A 574 -22.23 2.44 25.96
CA LYS A 574 -22.67 3.45 26.93
C LYS A 574 -22.36 4.82 26.32
N PRO A 575 -23.37 5.67 26.04
CA PRO A 575 -23.10 7.02 25.57
C PRO A 575 -22.20 7.76 26.58
N SER A 576 -21.37 8.70 26.11
CA SER A 576 -20.58 9.57 26.99
C SER A 576 -21.49 10.24 28.02
N THR A 577 -20.93 10.70 29.13
CA THR A 577 -21.71 11.42 30.16
C THR A 577 -22.43 12.64 29.61
N VAL A 578 -21.85 13.30 28.59
CA VAL A 578 -22.44 14.45 27.89
C VAL A 578 -23.59 14.00 26.99
N LEU A 579 -23.38 13.01 26.12
CA LEU A 579 -24.44 12.48 25.26
C LEU A 579 -25.57 11.85 26.07
N SER A 580 -25.27 11.18 27.18
CA SER A 580 -26.26 10.63 28.12
C SER A 580 -27.18 11.71 28.70
N ARG A 581 -26.65 12.91 28.98
CA ARG A 581 -27.43 14.04 29.48
C ARG A 581 -28.31 14.62 28.36
N VAL A 582 -27.71 14.92 27.21
CA VAL A 582 -28.44 15.41 26.02
C VAL A 582 -29.55 14.45 25.63
N LEU A 583 -29.27 13.15 25.64
CA LEU A 583 -30.22 12.09 25.33
C LEU A 583 -31.35 12.04 26.36
N ARG A 584 -31.05 12.15 27.66
CA ARG A 584 -32.08 12.21 28.71
C ARG A 584 -32.98 13.45 28.56
N ASP A 585 -32.40 14.61 28.32
CA ASP A 585 -33.14 15.87 28.25
C ASP A 585 -33.98 15.95 26.95
N THR A 586 -33.39 15.57 25.81
CA THR A 586 -34.06 15.54 24.50
C THR A 586 -35.20 14.53 24.50
N LEU A 587 -34.95 13.29 24.97
CA LEU A 587 -35.99 12.27 25.00
C LEU A 587 -37.06 12.54 26.05
N GLY A 588 -36.69 13.12 27.19
CA GLY A 588 -37.61 13.46 28.28
C GLY A 588 -38.62 14.56 27.88
N ASN A 589 -38.22 15.46 26.99
CA ASN A 589 -39.09 16.55 26.50
C ASN A 589 -39.65 16.29 25.09
N LEU A 590 -39.22 15.24 24.40
CA LEU A 590 -39.58 14.95 23.00
C LEU A 590 -41.10 15.02 22.75
N ALA A 591 -41.90 14.42 23.63
CA ALA A 591 -43.36 14.43 23.52
C ALA A 591 -43.99 15.83 23.69
N ARG A 592 -43.33 16.74 24.42
CA ARG A 592 -43.78 18.12 24.62
C ARG A 592 -43.36 19.03 23.47
N ASP A 593 -42.17 18.77 22.93
CA ASP A 593 -41.54 19.59 21.90
C ASP A 593 -41.87 19.10 20.48
N THR A 594 -42.69 18.05 20.34
CA THR A 594 -43.19 17.55 19.06
C THR A 594 -44.58 18.11 18.76
N SER A 595 -44.74 18.73 17.60
CA SER A 595 -46.03 19.16 17.06
C SER A 595 -46.48 18.25 15.92
N VAL A 596 -47.79 18.16 15.70
CA VAL A 596 -48.41 17.42 14.58
C VAL A 596 -49.42 18.32 13.88
N ASP A 597 -49.37 18.34 12.56
CA ASP A 597 -50.28 19.06 11.67
C ASP A 597 -50.94 18.09 10.70
N ILE A 598 -52.24 18.25 10.43
CA ILE A 598 -52.98 17.42 9.47
C ILE A 598 -53.53 18.32 8.38
N GLN A 599 -53.03 18.13 7.15
CA GLN A 599 -53.42 18.90 5.99
C GLN A 599 -54.45 18.13 5.17
N LYS A 600 -55.67 18.69 5.14
CA LYS A 600 -56.79 18.06 4.44
C LYS A 600 -56.57 17.98 2.93
N SER A 601 -56.87 16.83 2.35
CA SER A 601 -56.78 16.58 0.92
C SER A 601 -58.04 15.86 0.40
N LEU A 602 -58.20 15.75 -0.93
CA LEU A 602 -59.42 15.27 -1.57
C LEU A 602 -59.76 13.79 -1.33
N LEU A 603 -58.78 12.98 -0.88
CA LEU A 603 -58.93 11.53 -0.71
C LEU A 603 -58.32 11.01 0.59
N LYS A 604 -57.08 11.41 0.88
CA LYS A 604 -56.35 11.04 2.09
C LYS A 604 -55.53 12.24 2.52
N ASP A 605 -55.55 12.54 3.80
CA ASP A 605 -54.94 13.75 4.35
C ASP A 605 -53.45 13.54 4.59
N ASP A 606 -52.67 14.60 4.40
CA ASP A 606 -51.24 14.59 4.66
C ASP A 606 -50.98 14.85 6.15
N VAL A 607 -49.95 14.21 6.71
CA VAL A 607 -49.58 14.39 8.13
C VAL A 607 -48.18 14.98 8.22
N GLY A 608 -48.08 16.12 8.89
CA GLY A 608 -46.83 16.81 9.20
C GLY A 608 -46.42 16.64 10.66
N PHE A 609 -45.12 16.53 10.92
CA PHE A 609 -44.57 16.63 12.28
C PHE A 609 -43.42 17.62 12.33
N GLU A 610 -43.34 18.40 13.40
CA GLU A 610 -42.16 19.17 13.75
C GLU A 610 -41.56 18.60 15.04
N LEU A 611 -40.29 18.20 15.01
CA LEU A 611 -39.56 17.66 16.15
C LEU A 611 -38.35 18.54 16.49
N PRO A 612 -37.86 18.53 17.74
CA PRO A 612 -36.65 19.28 18.11
C PRO A 612 -35.43 18.84 17.30
N ARG A 613 -34.66 19.81 16.81
CA ARG A 613 -33.44 19.57 16.01
C ARG A 613 -32.39 18.76 16.76
N GLU A 614 -32.31 18.88 18.08
CA GLU A 614 -31.37 18.16 18.93
C GLU A 614 -31.49 16.63 18.75
N LEU A 615 -32.65 16.14 18.33
CA LEU A 615 -32.87 14.73 18.03
C LEU A 615 -31.94 14.23 16.91
N ALA A 616 -31.44 15.12 16.03
CA ALA A 616 -30.52 14.77 14.94
C ALA A 616 -29.26 14.04 15.43
N ILE A 617 -28.75 14.38 16.62
CA ILE A 617 -27.57 13.73 17.21
C ILE A 617 -27.74 12.22 17.43
N LEU A 618 -28.99 11.74 17.48
CA LEU A 618 -29.34 10.32 17.65
C LEU A 618 -29.47 9.58 16.32
N ARG A 619 -29.27 10.26 15.18
CA ARG A 619 -29.47 9.76 13.81
C ARG A 619 -30.82 9.04 13.66
N PRO A 620 -31.94 9.74 13.91
CA PRO A 620 -33.24 9.11 13.98
C PRO A 620 -33.72 8.66 12.60
N THR A 621 -34.43 7.53 12.59
CA THR A 621 -35.25 7.06 11.48
C THR A 621 -36.71 7.18 11.87
N PHE A 622 -37.55 7.58 10.93
CA PHE A 622 -38.94 7.89 11.20
C PHE A 622 -39.86 6.97 10.41
N ARG A 623 -40.87 6.41 11.08
CA ARG A 623 -41.98 5.68 10.46
C ARG A 623 -43.29 6.15 11.08
N LEU A 624 -44.30 6.39 10.25
CA LEU A 624 -45.66 6.65 10.71
C LEU A 624 -46.45 5.35 10.64
N ARG A 625 -46.88 4.85 11.79
CA ARG A 625 -47.77 3.69 11.88
C ARG A 625 -49.21 4.16 11.97
N VAL A 626 -50.05 3.67 11.05
CA VAL A 626 -51.50 3.87 11.07
C VAL A 626 -52.18 2.52 10.89
N GLY A 627 -52.82 2.01 11.95
CA GLY A 627 -53.26 0.62 12.02
C GLY A 627 -52.06 -0.36 11.95
N ASP A 628 -52.14 -1.34 11.04
CA ASP A 628 -51.06 -2.34 10.83
C ASP A 628 -49.99 -1.87 9.81
N ALA A 629 -50.17 -0.72 9.17
CA ALA A 629 -49.27 -0.23 8.13
C ALA A 629 -48.28 0.79 8.70
N ALA A 630 -46.99 0.66 8.36
CA ALA A 630 -45.94 1.62 8.67
C ALA A 630 -45.38 2.25 7.38
N VAL A 631 -45.40 3.58 7.30
CA VAL A 631 -45.00 4.35 6.11
C VAL A 631 -43.79 5.22 6.44
N ALA A 632 -42.88 5.41 5.47
CA ALA A 632 -41.74 6.33 5.61
C ALA A 632 -42.16 7.77 5.22
N PRO A 633 -41.50 8.81 5.75
CA PRO A 633 -41.80 10.18 5.38
C PRO A 633 -41.51 10.45 3.90
N ALA A 634 -42.41 11.18 3.25
CA ALA A 634 -42.21 11.75 1.92
C ALA A 634 -41.25 12.94 1.94
N GLU A 635 -41.26 13.71 3.04
CA GLU A 635 -40.31 14.80 3.30
C GLU A 635 -39.68 14.61 4.68
N ASN A 636 -38.35 14.75 4.76
CA ASN A 636 -37.61 14.73 6.02
C ASN A 636 -36.46 15.74 5.90
N VAL A 637 -36.63 16.94 6.46
CA VAL A 637 -35.72 18.07 6.27
C VAL A 637 -35.58 18.83 7.59
N ILE A 638 -34.40 19.38 7.87
CA ILE A 638 -34.24 20.26 9.03
C ILE A 638 -34.41 21.70 8.54
N ARG A 639 -35.37 22.43 9.09
CA ARG A 639 -35.57 23.87 8.83
C ARG A 639 -35.64 24.60 10.14
N ASP A 640 -34.93 25.73 10.21
CA ASP A 640 -34.78 26.53 11.41
C ASP A 640 -34.25 25.67 12.58
N ASP A 641 -35.07 25.47 13.61
CA ASP A 641 -34.71 24.71 14.81
C ASP A 641 -35.49 23.38 14.95
N HIS A 642 -36.09 22.91 13.85
CA HIS A 642 -36.93 21.71 13.87
C HIS A 642 -36.61 20.74 12.72
N ILE A 643 -36.81 19.45 13.00
CA ILE A 643 -36.94 18.41 11.99
C ILE A 643 -38.39 18.41 11.50
N HIS A 644 -38.58 18.66 10.21
CA HIS A 644 -39.86 18.65 9.53
C HIS A 644 -40.05 17.32 8.82
N LEU A 645 -41.10 16.60 9.20
CA LEU A 645 -41.51 15.37 8.54
C LEU A 645 -42.85 15.59 7.84
N ARG A 646 -43.01 15.05 6.63
CA ARG A 646 -44.29 15.01 5.92
C ARG A 646 -44.58 13.60 5.43
N PHE A 647 -45.78 13.12 5.66
CA PHE A 647 -46.28 11.83 5.18
C PHE A 647 -47.47 12.09 4.24
N ASP A 648 -47.33 11.71 2.97
CA ASP A 648 -48.32 11.99 1.94
C ASP A 648 -49.47 10.97 2.04
N GLY A 649 -50.69 11.45 2.29
CA GLY A 649 -51.93 10.70 2.31
C GLY A 649 -51.92 9.37 3.07
N PRO A 650 -51.44 9.27 4.33
CA PRO A 650 -51.51 8.03 5.08
C PRO A 650 -52.94 7.51 5.23
N VAL A 651 -53.89 8.36 5.64
CA VAL A 651 -55.29 7.99 5.98
C VAL A 651 -56.24 9.19 5.77
N ASP A 652 -57.53 8.92 5.64
CA ASP A 652 -58.63 9.90 5.71
C ASP A 652 -59.06 10.09 7.18
N PHE A 653 -58.89 11.29 7.74
CA PHE A 653 -59.25 11.59 9.12
C PHE A 653 -60.67 12.15 9.27
N ASP A 654 -61.41 12.37 8.17
CA ASP A 654 -62.81 12.82 8.18
C ASP A 654 -63.81 11.64 8.37
N VAL A 655 -63.45 10.72 9.27
CA VAL A 655 -64.26 9.57 9.69
C VAL A 655 -64.73 9.71 11.14
N PRO A 656 -65.86 9.08 11.55
CA PRO A 656 -66.42 9.25 12.89
C PRO A 656 -65.48 8.88 14.04
N GLU A 657 -64.58 7.92 13.81
CA GLU A 657 -63.51 7.51 14.73
C GLU A 657 -62.19 7.52 13.95
N PRO A 658 -61.46 8.64 13.91
CA PRO A 658 -60.17 8.69 13.23
C PRO A 658 -59.19 7.76 13.94
N PRO A 659 -58.38 6.98 13.20
CA PRO A 659 -57.46 6.04 13.81
C PRO A 659 -56.34 6.79 14.55
N ALA A 660 -55.92 6.25 15.70
CA ALA A 660 -54.71 6.71 16.36
C ALA A 660 -53.51 6.51 15.43
N ILE A 661 -52.60 7.48 15.45
CA ILE A 661 -51.35 7.44 14.68
C ILE A 661 -50.18 7.35 15.66
N VAL A 662 -49.15 6.62 15.28
CA VAL A 662 -47.93 6.48 16.08
C VAL A 662 -46.75 6.86 15.21
N LEU A 663 -46.02 7.91 15.61
CA LEU A 663 -44.72 8.22 15.04
C LEU A 663 -43.67 7.38 15.76
N GLU A 664 -43.14 6.39 15.07
CA GLU A 664 -42.02 5.57 15.54
C GLU A 664 -40.71 6.30 15.21
N VAL A 665 -39.98 6.68 16.25
CA VAL A 665 -38.65 7.30 16.18
C VAL A 665 -37.62 6.23 16.53
N GLY A 666 -37.02 5.62 15.51
CA GLY A 666 -35.97 4.62 15.67
C GLY A 666 -34.59 5.28 15.77
N THR A 667 -33.83 4.97 16.82
CA THR A 667 -32.44 5.42 16.98
C THR A 667 -31.52 4.22 17.17
N ARG A 668 -30.21 4.43 17.09
CA ARG A 668 -29.19 3.40 17.42
C ARG A 668 -29.20 2.97 18.89
N PHE A 669 -29.98 3.64 19.75
CA PHE A 669 -30.10 3.33 21.18
C PHE A 669 -31.45 2.70 21.52
N GLY A 670 -32.34 2.52 20.54
CA GLY A 670 -33.70 2.01 20.74
C GLY A 670 -34.74 2.83 19.97
N SER A 671 -35.99 2.39 20.03
CA SER A 671 -37.14 3.05 19.40
C SER A 671 -38.02 3.74 20.42
N ILE A 672 -38.61 4.85 20.02
CA ILE A 672 -39.56 5.62 20.83
C ILE A 672 -40.84 5.79 20.02
N ASP A 673 -41.96 5.37 20.60
CA ASP A 673 -43.27 5.48 19.98
C ASP A 673 -43.97 6.73 20.54
N LEU A 674 -44.23 7.71 19.68
CA LEU A 674 -45.06 8.87 20.01
C LEU A 674 -46.46 8.63 19.47
N ALA A 675 -47.39 8.25 20.34
CA ALA A 675 -48.79 8.05 19.98
C ALA A 675 -49.53 9.39 20.02
N PHE A 676 -50.32 9.70 18.98
CA PHE A 676 -51.13 10.91 18.89
C PHE A 676 -52.61 10.56 18.78
N ALA A 677 -53.42 11.36 19.45
CA ALA A 677 -54.88 11.23 19.44
C ALA A 677 -55.54 12.59 19.16
N PRO A 678 -56.73 12.60 18.52
CA PRO A 678 -57.51 13.81 18.34
C PRO A 678 -57.98 14.35 19.69
N GLN A 679 -58.01 15.68 19.81
CA GLN A 679 -58.56 16.43 20.94
C GLN A 679 -59.96 16.96 20.59
N ASP A 680 -60.73 17.32 21.63
CA ASP A 680 -62.09 17.84 21.48
C ASP A 680 -62.19 19.14 20.65
N ASP A 681 -61.08 19.88 20.52
CA ASP A 681 -60.98 21.10 19.72
C ASP A 681 -60.55 20.86 18.25
N GLY A 682 -60.40 19.59 17.86
CA GLY A 682 -59.96 19.19 16.51
C GLY A 682 -58.45 19.24 16.31
N THR A 683 -57.66 19.61 17.32
CA THR A 683 -56.20 19.50 17.29
C THR A 683 -55.74 18.08 17.61
N TRP A 684 -54.48 17.77 17.35
CA TRP A 684 -53.86 16.49 17.69
C TRP A 684 -52.73 16.72 18.67
N SER A 685 -52.64 15.88 19.69
CA SER A 685 -51.55 15.96 20.67
C SER A 685 -51.12 14.57 21.11
N VAL A 686 -49.94 14.49 21.73
CA VAL A 686 -49.39 13.23 22.22
C VAL A 686 -50.36 12.64 23.26
N ALA A 687 -50.86 11.44 22.97
CA ALA A 687 -51.69 10.68 23.88
C ALA A 687 -50.87 10.33 25.13
N ALA A 688 -51.47 10.48 26.32
CA ALA A 688 -50.82 10.05 27.56
C ALA A 688 -50.54 8.55 27.50
N SER A 689 -49.27 8.16 27.36
CA SER A 689 -48.86 6.76 27.33
C SER A 689 -49.38 6.03 28.57
N PRO A 690 -50.16 4.94 28.44
CA PRO A 690 -50.48 4.08 29.55
C PRO A 690 -49.23 3.27 29.90
N GLY A 691 -48.37 3.80 30.77
CA GLY A 691 -47.38 2.98 31.47
C GLY A 691 -45.89 3.28 31.30
N HIS A 692 -45.47 4.53 31.12
CA HIS A 692 -44.12 4.95 31.50
C HIS A 692 -44.21 6.14 32.45
N GLN A 693 -44.18 5.85 33.76
CA GLN A 693 -43.72 6.82 34.74
C GLN A 693 -42.19 6.90 34.64
N PRO A 694 -41.60 8.08 34.91
CA PRO A 694 -40.19 8.39 34.62
C PRO A 694 -39.18 7.44 35.28
#